data_AF-A0A3L7S389-F1
#
_entry.id   AF-A0A3L7S389-F1
#
_cell.length_a   1.000
_cell.length_b   1.000
_cell.length_c   1.000
_cell.angle_alpha   90.00
_cell.angle_beta   90.00
_cell.angle_gamma   90.00
#
_symmetry.space_group_name_H-M   'P 1'
#
loop_
_entity.id
_entity.type
_entity.pdbx_description
1 polymer ?
#
loop_
_entity_poly.entity_id
_entity_poly.type
_entity_poly.pdbx_seq_one_letter_code
_entity_poly.pdbx_strand_id
1 'polypeptide(L)'
;MQFSPSHPFAGSYPRRELLRVGGMSALASCLPGLLASQALGSSALTAPVNGRLFGRAKQVIMLFLSGGPPQHETFDPKPLAPVEIRGPFKPISTNVPGIQFCELLPRTAARADRLAVIRSMYTNNNIHGGSGYWVLTGRPMLTGDGEIAQPTDWPNMASIVKRFRPSERLPALTAVTLPELFIGNGGNIEAGQFGGILGPQYSPELIECRPAEPNSPLGGLYASRVSTDQMRQRVSLLDALGQTFDQTPRSAVVQLHEGLQRQAFDLMTTGGARQAFRLEEESDQVRDRYGRHPWGQSVLLARRLVESGVRFVTVNWPRVPGDRGVDNPIWDTHARNFDRMEDCLAPQFDVGFTALLDDLSDRGLFEETLVIAVGEFGRTPTVNANAGRDHWGSVFSCVLAGGGIAGGQVYGSSDREGGYPASDPVDAGHLAATVFHLVGINSQGTFADRLGRELSLTEAEPLYTLLGEEPATTARTTPTGELAFVPPYRAGLLLYPDFTETVSLPPLDAPASPKGWRASPVVGAANGQEVRHGFGVRLSADPTSRPSAQLGIWTSESNEAITIPAHASAVLAQQIRDPQSGHFRVKGTVSGGGTSSEAFQRLLTQHFRSRLVLFQFSHPQKSAVHRQELASIEVTPLFLANPAEEVWPVITLEKRLAPTPGVNFTFGLGIGCALIIERKTEGVLTIPAQSGDAFLQLQQIQIDFEGWKIG
;
A
#
# COMPACT_ATOMS: atom_id res chain seq x y z
N MET A 1 -98.93 -24.07 -39.71
CA MET A 1 -98.27 -23.73 -38.42
C MET A 1 -96.82 -23.41 -38.71
N GLN A 2 -96.43 -22.15 -38.48
CA GLN A 2 -95.09 -21.62 -38.75
C GLN A 2 -94.10 -22.04 -37.64
N PHE A 3 -92.90 -22.45 -38.04
CA PHE A 3 -91.73 -22.56 -37.16
C PHE A 3 -91.02 -21.20 -37.08
N SER A 4 -90.58 -20.83 -35.88
CA SER A 4 -89.67 -19.70 -35.62
C SER A 4 -88.59 -20.16 -34.64
N PRO A 5 -87.29 -20.01 -34.93
CA PRO A 5 -86.22 -20.19 -33.96
C PRO A 5 -85.72 -18.84 -33.43
N SER A 6 -85.54 -18.74 -32.12
CA SER A 6 -84.86 -17.62 -31.45
C SER A 6 -83.40 -17.98 -31.14
N HIS A 7 -82.47 -17.16 -31.66
CA HIS A 7 -81.09 -16.98 -31.14
C HIS A 7 -81.11 -16.10 -29.87
N PRO A 8 -80.13 -16.20 -28.95
CA PRO A 8 -78.85 -15.46 -29.06
C PRO A 8 -77.65 -16.23 -28.42
N PHE A 9 -76.35 -15.92 -28.46
CA PHE A 9 -75.51 -14.76 -28.76
C PHE A 9 -74.18 -15.27 -29.34
N ALA A 10 -73.65 -14.63 -30.39
CA ALA A 10 -72.27 -14.77 -30.82
C ALA A 10 -71.40 -13.74 -30.08
N GLY A 11 -70.47 -14.20 -29.24
CA GLY A 11 -69.42 -13.36 -28.66
C GLY A 11 -68.26 -13.21 -29.66
N SER A 12 -68.06 -12.00 -30.18
CA SER A 12 -66.87 -11.65 -30.94
C SER A 12 -65.72 -11.38 -29.95
N TYR A 13 -64.67 -12.21 -29.98
CA TYR A 13 -63.45 -11.89 -29.26
C TYR A 13 -62.74 -10.73 -29.97
N PRO A 14 -62.39 -9.63 -29.28
CA PRO A 14 -61.69 -8.52 -29.92
C PRO A 14 -60.31 -9.00 -30.40
N ARG A 15 -59.90 -8.62 -31.62
CA ARG A 15 -58.57 -8.94 -32.21
C ARG A 15 -57.38 -8.75 -31.26
N ARG A 16 -57.52 -7.83 -30.30
CA ARG A 16 -56.54 -7.53 -29.24
C ARG A 16 -56.36 -8.67 -28.23
N GLU A 17 -57.38 -9.48 -27.94
CA GLU A 17 -57.25 -10.66 -27.08
C GLU A 17 -56.60 -11.83 -27.82
N LEU A 18 -56.94 -12.04 -29.09
CA LEU A 18 -56.27 -13.04 -29.94
C LEU A 18 -54.78 -12.72 -30.15
N LEU A 19 -54.41 -11.44 -30.28
CA LEU A 19 -53.00 -11.01 -30.33
C LEU A 19 -52.29 -11.12 -28.98
N ARG A 20 -53.00 -10.92 -27.85
CA ARG A 20 -52.45 -11.13 -26.50
C ARG A 20 -52.15 -12.60 -26.23
N VAL A 21 -53.11 -13.48 -26.55
CA VAL A 21 -52.98 -14.93 -26.36
C VAL A 21 -51.95 -15.50 -27.33
N GLY A 22 -51.98 -15.11 -28.61
CA GLY A 22 -50.99 -15.54 -29.61
C GLY A 22 -49.57 -15.02 -29.34
N GLY A 23 -49.43 -13.78 -28.83
CA GLY A 23 -48.15 -13.20 -28.44
C GLY A 23 -47.54 -13.86 -27.20
N MET A 24 -48.37 -14.25 -26.24
CA MET A 24 -47.94 -15.02 -25.06
C MET A 24 -47.49 -16.44 -25.43
N SER A 25 -48.15 -17.11 -26.37
CA SER A 25 -47.76 -18.44 -26.85
C SER A 25 -46.44 -18.42 -27.63
N ALA A 26 -46.21 -17.40 -28.46
CA ALA A 26 -44.94 -17.22 -29.17
C ALA A 26 -43.76 -16.92 -28.22
N LEU A 27 -43.98 -16.10 -27.19
CA LEU A 27 -42.97 -15.81 -26.17
C LEU A 27 -42.69 -17.02 -25.26
N ALA A 28 -43.72 -17.76 -24.88
CA ALA A 28 -43.59 -18.98 -24.05
C ALA A 28 -42.86 -20.12 -24.77
N SER A 29 -42.90 -20.15 -26.12
CA SER A 29 -42.20 -21.16 -26.92
C SER A 29 -40.71 -20.85 -27.11
N CYS A 30 -40.32 -19.58 -27.07
CA CYS A 30 -38.92 -19.13 -27.26
C CYS A 30 -38.14 -18.98 -25.93
N LEU A 31 -38.85 -18.80 -24.80
CA LEU A 31 -38.23 -18.62 -23.48
C LEU A 31 -37.41 -19.83 -22.99
N PRO A 32 -37.86 -21.09 -23.14
CA PRO A 32 -37.09 -22.25 -22.71
C PRO A 32 -35.76 -22.38 -23.49
N GLY A 33 -35.74 -22.04 -24.78
CA GLY A 33 -34.52 -22.04 -25.59
C GLY A 33 -33.52 -20.95 -25.17
N LEU A 34 -34.02 -19.75 -24.84
CA LEU A 34 -33.20 -18.65 -24.31
C LEU A 34 -32.66 -18.95 -22.90
N LEU A 35 -33.48 -19.53 -22.02
CA LEU A 35 -33.07 -19.92 -20.67
C LEU A 35 -32.12 -21.13 -20.66
N ALA A 36 -32.33 -22.09 -21.56
CA ALA A 36 -31.41 -23.20 -21.77
C ALA A 36 -30.05 -22.73 -22.32
N SER A 37 -30.02 -21.72 -23.20
CA SER A 37 -28.74 -21.14 -23.69
C SER A 37 -27.94 -20.46 -22.57
N GLN A 38 -28.61 -19.79 -21.62
CA GLN A 38 -27.96 -19.17 -20.45
C GLN A 38 -27.40 -20.20 -19.46
N ALA A 39 -28.06 -21.36 -19.32
CA ALA A 39 -27.59 -22.47 -18.49
C ALA A 39 -26.42 -23.24 -19.15
N LEU A 40 -26.46 -23.42 -20.48
CA LEU A 40 -25.42 -24.13 -21.24
C LEU A 40 -24.09 -23.37 -21.26
N GLY A 41 -24.09 -22.05 -21.42
CA GLY A 41 -22.86 -21.23 -21.42
C GLY A 41 -22.13 -21.22 -20.07
N SER A 42 -22.87 -21.27 -18.95
CA SER A 42 -22.27 -21.30 -17.60
C SER A 42 -21.63 -22.68 -17.27
N SER A 43 -22.17 -23.77 -17.83
CA SER A 43 -21.64 -25.13 -17.67
C SER A 43 -20.30 -25.31 -18.41
N ALA A 44 -20.16 -24.74 -19.63
CA ALA A 44 -18.94 -24.85 -20.43
C ALA A 44 -17.72 -24.16 -19.80
N LEU A 45 -17.92 -23.02 -19.12
CA LEU A 45 -16.86 -22.30 -18.41
C LEU A 45 -16.38 -23.00 -17.14
N THR A 46 -17.22 -23.87 -16.60
CA THR A 46 -17.00 -24.51 -15.31
C THR A 46 -16.70 -26.01 -15.43
N ALA A 47 -16.81 -26.56 -16.64
CA ALA A 47 -16.36 -27.91 -16.96
C ALA A 47 -14.84 -28.04 -16.75
N PRO A 48 -14.36 -29.18 -16.22
CA PRO A 48 -12.93 -29.45 -16.14
C PRO A 48 -12.28 -29.36 -17.52
N VAL A 49 -11.30 -28.47 -17.68
CA VAL A 49 -10.42 -28.47 -18.83
C VAL A 49 -9.26 -29.43 -18.52
N ASN A 50 -8.84 -30.24 -19.48
CA ASN A 50 -7.67 -31.09 -19.32
C ASN A 50 -6.44 -30.22 -18.99
N GLY A 51 -5.93 -30.35 -17.76
CA GLY A 51 -4.75 -29.63 -17.28
C GLY A 51 -4.49 -29.95 -15.81
N ARG A 52 -3.28 -30.43 -15.50
CA ARG A 52 -2.91 -30.99 -14.18
C ARG A 52 -3.10 -30.02 -12.99
N LEU A 53 -3.13 -28.72 -13.26
CA LEU A 53 -3.22 -27.63 -12.28
C LEU A 53 -4.51 -26.79 -12.41
N PHE A 54 -5.44 -27.20 -13.27
CA PHE A 54 -6.72 -26.52 -13.44
C PHE A 54 -7.54 -26.57 -12.13
N GLY A 55 -7.96 -25.41 -11.61
CA GLY A 55 -8.70 -25.34 -10.34
C GLY A 55 -7.87 -25.63 -9.08
N ARG A 56 -6.53 -25.57 -9.18
CA ARG A 56 -5.62 -25.69 -8.04
C ARG A 56 -5.83 -24.59 -7.01
N ALA A 57 -5.93 -23.33 -7.46
CA ALA A 57 -6.18 -22.20 -6.58
C ALA A 57 -7.64 -22.18 -6.09
N LYS A 58 -7.82 -22.28 -4.78
CA LYS A 58 -9.09 -22.09 -4.09
C LYS A 58 -9.34 -20.63 -3.75
N GLN A 59 -8.30 -19.83 -3.57
CA GLN A 59 -8.45 -18.40 -3.33
C GLN A 59 -7.44 -17.60 -4.16
N VAL A 60 -7.76 -16.34 -4.39
CA VAL A 60 -6.84 -15.36 -4.99
C VAL A 60 -6.73 -14.16 -4.07
N ILE A 61 -5.51 -13.74 -3.78
CA ILE A 61 -5.21 -12.45 -3.17
C ILE A 61 -4.45 -11.62 -4.21
N MET A 62 -5.08 -10.57 -4.72
CA MET A 62 -4.45 -9.59 -5.60
C MET A 62 -4.06 -8.35 -4.81
N LEU A 63 -2.78 -8.18 -4.59
CA LEU A 63 -2.16 -6.97 -4.05
C LEU A 63 -1.96 -5.98 -5.20
N PHE A 64 -2.90 -5.05 -5.36
CA PHE A 64 -2.88 -4.05 -6.41
C PHE A 64 -2.12 -2.81 -5.94
N LEU A 65 -0.88 -2.69 -6.42
CA LEU A 65 0.07 -1.64 -6.05
C LEU A 65 -0.20 -0.37 -6.88
N SER A 66 -1.38 0.23 -6.67
CA SER A 66 -1.85 1.41 -7.40
C SER A 66 -0.78 2.50 -7.45
N GLY A 67 -0.61 3.08 -8.63
CA GLY A 67 0.43 4.03 -8.96
C GLY A 67 1.56 3.44 -9.78
N GLY A 68 1.62 2.13 -10.05
CA GLY A 68 2.63 1.55 -10.93
C GLY A 68 4.05 1.51 -10.33
N PRO A 69 4.45 0.41 -9.69
CA PRO A 69 5.76 0.27 -9.06
C PRO A 69 6.93 0.44 -10.04
N PRO A 70 7.97 1.19 -9.68
CA PRO A 70 9.16 1.29 -10.50
C PRO A 70 9.93 -0.04 -10.51
N GLN A 71 10.14 -0.60 -11.70
CA GLN A 71 10.83 -1.87 -11.89
C GLN A 71 12.28 -1.83 -11.38
N HIS A 72 12.98 -0.69 -11.54
CA HIS A 72 14.36 -0.51 -11.08
C HIS A 72 14.52 -0.58 -9.56
N GLU A 73 13.58 0.02 -8.82
CA GLU A 73 13.63 0.03 -7.35
C GLU A 73 12.91 -1.17 -6.72
N THR A 74 12.44 -2.12 -7.53
CA THR A 74 11.75 -3.34 -7.06
C THR A 74 12.41 -4.60 -7.64
N PHE A 75 11.87 -5.13 -8.73
CA PHE A 75 12.14 -6.49 -9.20
C PHE A 75 13.10 -6.56 -10.39
N ASP A 76 13.57 -5.45 -10.94
CA ASP A 76 14.46 -5.40 -12.13
C ASP A 76 15.51 -4.25 -12.07
N PRO A 77 16.51 -4.33 -11.17
CA PRO A 77 17.36 -3.19 -10.76
C PRO A 77 18.44 -2.70 -11.75
N LYS A 78 18.47 -3.21 -12.99
CA LYS A 78 19.39 -2.80 -14.09
C LYS A 78 20.79 -2.32 -13.65
N PRO A 79 21.60 -3.16 -13.00
CA PRO A 79 22.84 -2.70 -12.34
C PRO A 79 23.94 -2.19 -13.29
N LEU A 80 23.85 -2.54 -14.57
CA LEU A 80 24.79 -2.09 -15.60
C LEU A 80 24.34 -0.80 -16.30
N ALA A 81 23.15 -0.28 -16.00
CA ALA A 81 22.67 0.98 -16.57
C ALA A 81 23.34 2.20 -15.88
N PRO A 82 23.43 3.35 -16.56
CA PRO A 82 23.88 4.60 -15.97
C PRO A 82 23.08 5.01 -14.73
N VAL A 83 23.64 5.84 -13.85
CA VAL A 83 23.00 6.23 -12.57
C VAL A 83 21.68 6.98 -12.80
N GLU A 84 21.57 7.70 -13.90
CA GLU A 84 20.38 8.41 -14.37
C GLU A 84 19.22 7.46 -14.73
N ILE A 85 19.54 6.17 -14.91
CA ILE A 85 18.58 5.10 -15.21
C ILE A 85 18.41 4.16 -14.01
N ARG A 86 19.48 3.57 -13.49
CA ARG A 86 19.37 2.56 -12.40
C ARG A 86 19.06 3.15 -11.03
N GLY A 87 19.23 4.46 -10.85
CA GLY A 87 19.07 5.11 -9.55
C GLY A 87 20.21 4.83 -8.56
N PRO A 88 20.06 5.25 -7.30
CA PRO A 88 21.10 5.15 -6.27
C PRO A 88 21.19 3.76 -5.63
N PHE A 89 20.12 2.96 -5.72
CA PHE A 89 20.03 1.67 -5.05
C PHE A 89 20.80 0.58 -5.81
N LYS A 90 21.21 -0.44 -5.06
CA LYS A 90 22.00 -1.57 -5.54
C LYS A 90 21.14 -2.81 -5.74
N PRO A 91 21.50 -3.68 -6.69
CA PRO A 91 20.95 -5.03 -6.71
C PRO A 91 21.47 -5.83 -5.51
N ILE A 92 20.66 -6.75 -5.01
CA ILE A 92 21.05 -7.80 -4.07
C ILE A 92 20.71 -9.16 -4.68
N SER A 93 21.56 -10.16 -4.39
CA SER A 93 21.25 -11.54 -4.74
C SER A 93 20.12 -12.06 -3.85
N THR A 94 19.18 -12.76 -4.47
CA THR A 94 18.10 -13.45 -3.74
C THR A 94 18.56 -14.80 -3.22
N ASN A 95 17.67 -15.55 -2.59
CA ASN A 95 17.95 -16.93 -2.19
C ASN A 95 17.97 -17.93 -3.36
N VAL A 96 17.76 -17.48 -4.60
CA VAL A 96 17.84 -18.29 -5.83
C VAL A 96 18.99 -17.76 -6.70
N PRO A 97 19.97 -18.62 -7.08
CA PRO A 97 21.09 -18.20 -7.91
C PRO A 97 20.65 -17.54 -9.22
N GLY A 98 21.30 -16.42 -9.58
CA GLY A 98 21.03 -15.69 -10.83
C GLY A 98 19.85 -14.71 -10.77
N ILE A 99 19.04 -14.72 -9.71
CA ILE A 99 17.97 -13.75 -9.50
C ILE A 99 18.47 -12.64 -8.57
N GLN A 100 18.21 -11.38 -8.96
CA GLN A 100 18.53 -10.20 -8.17
C GLN A 100 17.32 -9.28 -8.05
N PHE A 101 17.10 -8.71 -6.88
CA PHE A 101 16.12 -7.64 -6.62
C PHE A 101 16.83 -6.39 -6.11
N CYS A 102 16.11 -5.28 -5.99
CA CYS A 102 16.62 -4.07 -5.34
C CYS A 102 16.92 -4.32 -3.85
N GLU A 103 17.97 -3.69 -3.30
CA GLU A 103 18.33 -3.75 -1.87
C GLU A 103 17.23 -3.26 -0.92
N LEU A 104 16.21 -2.59 -1.45
CA LEU A 104 15.00 -2.19 -0.72
C LEU A 104 14.02 -3.34 -0.43
N LEU A 105 14.25 -4.54 -1.00
CA LEU A 105 13.37 -5.70 -0.83
C LEU A 105 14.11 -6.91 -0.20
N PRO A 106 14.83 -6.77 0.93
CA PRO A 106 15.67 -7.83 1.46
C PRO A 106 14.89 -9.05 1.96
N ARG A 107 13.69 -8.88 2.54
CA ARG A 107 12.89 -10.03 3.00
C ARG A 107 12.30 -10.78 1.81
N THR A 108 11.85 -10.04 0.80
CA THR A 108 11.29 -10.59 -0.44
C THR A 108 12.36 -11.35 -1.21
N ALA A 109 13.59 -10.81 -1.29
CA ALA A 109 14.74 -11.50 -1.87
C ALA A 109 15.06 -12.81 -1.14
N ALA A 110 14.86 -12.88 0.17
CA ALA A 110 15.03 -14.12 0.94
C ALA A 110 13.92 -15.17 0.71
N ARG A 111 12.86 -14.83 -0.05
CA ARG A 111 11.72 -15.70 -0.40
C ARG A 111 11.54 -15.86 -1.90
N ALA A 112 12.52 -15.46 -2.71
CA ALA A 112 12.41 -15.50 -4.17
C ALA A 112 12.15 -16.91 -4.72
N ASP A 113 12.54 -17.94 -3.99
CA ASP A 113 12.24 -19.34 -4.31
C ASP A 113 10.74 -19.71 -4.26
N ARG A 114 9.92 -18.87 -3.65
CA ARG A 114 8.45 -18.99 -3.64
C ARG A 114 7.77 -18.14 -4.71
N LEU A 115 8.54 -17.36 -5.48
CA LEU A 115 8.02 -16.35 -6.40
C LEU A 115 8.29 -16.73 -7.85
N ALA A 116 7.32 -16.46 -8.72
CA ALA A 116 7.54 -16.30 -10.15
C ALA A 116 7.40 -14.81 -10.49
N VAL A 117 8.46 -14.21 -11.04
CA VAL A 117 8.48 -12.78 -11.39
C VAL A 117 8.46 -12.62 -12.90
N ILE A 118 7.41 -12.03 -13.44
CA ILE A 118 7.33 -11.62 -14.84
C ILE A 118 7.99 -10.24 -14.95
N ARG A 119 9.03 -10.09 -15.80
CA ARG A 119 9.74 -8.81 -16.01
C ARG A 119 9.43 -8.14 -17.36
N SER A 120 8.55 -8.75 -18.14
CA SER A 120 8.22 -8.37 -19.52
C SER A 120 6.74 -8.01 -19.69
N MET A 121 6.03 -7.70 -18.58
CA MET A 121 4.61 -7.38 -18.64
C MET A 121 4.40 -6.00 -19.27
N TYR A 122 3.39 -5.81 -20.11
CA TYR A 122 3.08 -4.52 -20.71
C TYR A 122 1.57 -4.31 -20.94
N THR A 123 1.19 -3.05 -21.07
CA THR A 123 -0.14 -2.60 -21.52
C THR A 123 -0.05 -1.58 -22.66
N ASN A 124 1.14 -1.01 -22.91
CA ASN A 124 1.35 0.13 -23.80
C ASN A 124 0.39 1.31 -23.52
N ASN A 125 -0.08 1.43 -22.28
CA ASN A 125 -0.96 2.50 -21.85
C ASN A 125 -0.35 3.18 -20.60
N ASN A 126 -0.14 4.48 -20.70
CA ASN A 126 0.46 5.28 -19.62
C ASN A 126 -0.58 5.94 -18.72
N ILE A 127 -1.87 5.60 -18.85
CA ILE A 127 -2.96 6.18 -18.08
C ILE A 127 -3.39 5.19 -17.00
N HIS A 128 -3.53 5.68 -15.77
CA HIS A 128 -3.93 4.87 -14.60
C HIS A 128 -5.19 4.04 -14.88
N GLY A 129 -6.24 4.70 -15.36
CA GLY A 129 -7.52 4.07 -15.69
C GLY A 129 -7.40 3.02 -16.78
N GLY A 130 -6.90 3.38 -17.96
CA GLY A 130 -6.81 2.48 -19.11
C GLY A 130 -5.87 1.30 -18.89
N SER A 131 -4.72 1.52 -18.25
CA SER A 131 -3.76 0.46 -17.94
C SER A 131 -4.26 -0.43 -16.79
N GLY A 132 -4.80 0.18 -15.74
CA GLY A 132 -5.39 -0.53 -14.60
C GLY A 132 -6.59 -1.36 -15.01
N TYR A 133 -7.45 -0.82 -15.88
CA TYR A 133 -8.55 -1.55 -16.50
C TYR A 133 -8.06 -2.85 -17.15
N TRP A 134 -6.99 -2.81 -17.95
CA TRP A 134 -6.48 -4.02 -18.61
C TRP A 134 -5.96 -5.04 -17.59
N VAL A 135 -5.17 -4.59 -16.60
CA VAL A 135 -4.65 -5.48 -15.55
C VAL A 135 -5.78 -6.12 -14.72
N LEU A 136 -6.84 -5.37 -14.40
CA LEU A 136 -7.95 -5.83 -13.56
C LEU A 136 -8.98 -6.70 -14.28
N THR A 137 -9.08 -6.58 -15.62
CA THR A 137 -10.12 -7.23 -16.42
C THR A 137 -9.57 -8.29 -17.37
N GLY A 138 -8.29 -8.23 -17.71
CA GLY A 138 -7.67 -9.04 -18.76
C GLY A 138 -8.01 -8.59 -20.18
N ARG A 139 -8.72 -7.47 -20.35
CA ARG A 139 -9.11 -6.92 -21.66
C ARG A 139 -8.61 -5.49 -21.82
N PRO A 140 -8.03 -5.12 -22.97
CA PRO A 140 -7.71 -3.73 -23.24
C PRO A 140 -9.00 -2.94 -23.40
N MET A 141 -8.97 -1.68 -22.99
CA MET A 141 -10.11 -0.80 -23.21
C MET A 141 -10.16 -0.37 -24.67
N LEU A 142 -11.33 -0.48 -25.30
CA LEU A 142 -11.48 -0.19 -26.73
C LEU A 142 -11.63 1.30 -27.04
N THR A 143 -12.17 2.08 -26.09
CA THR A 143 -12.47 3.50 -26.26
C THR A 143 -12.33 4.25 -24.94
N GLY A 144 -11.82 5.49 -25.00
CA GLY A 144 -11.61 6.35 -23.83
C GLY A 144 -10.31 6.05 -23.09
N ASP A 145 -10.10 6.75 -21.97
CA ASP A 145 -8.86 6.69 -21.18
C ASP A 145 -9.00 5.94 -19.85
N GLY A 146 -10.22 5.51 -19.50
CA GLY A 146 -10.50 4.61 -18.37
C GLY A 146 -10.61 5.31 -17.03
N GLU A 147 -10.55 6.64 -17.03
CA GLU A 147 -10.58 7.48 -15.83
C GLU A 147 -11.93 7.44 -15.07
N ILE A 148 -12.98 6.90 -15.69
CA ILE A 148 -14.32 6.81 -15.11
C ILE A 148 -14.93 5.45 -15.44
N ALA A 149 -15.21 4.66 -14.39
CA ALA A 149 -15.88 3.37 -14.51
C ALA A 149 -17.27 3.48 -15.15
N GLN A 150 -17.59 2.55 -16.04
CA GLN A 150 -18.88 2.48 -16.73
C GLN A 150 -19.59 1.15 -16.48
N PRO A 151 -20.93 1.12 -16.47
CA PRO A 151 -21.69 -0.14 -16.45
C PRO A 151 -21.43 -1.05 -17.66
N THR A 152 -20.87 -0.50 -18.73
CA THR A 152 -20.52 -1.22 -19.97
C THR A 152 -19.09 -1.76 -19.97
N ASP A 153 -18.33 -1.53 -18.91
CA ASP A 153 -16.97 -2.04 -18.75
C ASP A 153 -16.92 -3.57 -18.86
N TRP A 154 -15.77 -4.11 -19.27
CA TRP A 154 -15.50 -5.52 -19.09
C TRP A 154 -15.51 -5.85 -17.60
N PRO A 155 -16.00 -7.03 -17.20
CA PRO A 155 -16.09 -7.36 -15.80
C PRO A 155 -14.71 -7.55 -15.19
N ASN A 156 -14.53 -7.08 -13.96
CA ASN A 156 -13.36 -7.37 -13.16
C ASN A 156 -13.14 -8.90 -13.03
N MET A 157 -11.89 -9.37 -12.96
CA MET A 157 -11.58 -10.79 -12.74
C MET A 157 -12.30 -11.38 -11.52
N ALA A 158 -12.37 -10.64 -10.41
CA ALA A 158 -13.06 -11.06 -9.20
C ALA A 158 -14.58 -11.18 -9.42
N SER A 159 -15.18 -10.36 -10.30
CA SER A 159 -16.59 -10.49 -10.69
C SER A 159 -16.86 -11.74 -11.52
N ILE A 160 -15.94 -12.11 -12.41
CA ILE A 160 -16.01 -13.37 -13.16
C ILE A 160 -15.95 -14.55 -12.17
N VAL A 161 -15.01 -14.52 -11.21
CA VAL A 161 -14.93 -15.53 -10.14
C VAL A 161 -16.21 -15.56 -9.31
N LYS A 162 -16.75 -14.40 -8.90
CA LYS A 162 -18.03 -14.31 -8.17
C LYS A 162 -19.18 -14.96 -8.91
N ARG A 163 -19.21 -14.87 -10.24
CA ARG A 163 -20.27 -15.46 -11.07
C ARG A 163 -20.11 -16.96 -11.30
N PHE A 164 -18.90 -17.42 -11.63
CA PHE A 164 -18.68 -18.80 -12.12
C PHE A 164 -18.03 -19.75 -11.11
N ARG A 165 -17.43 -19.21 -10.05
CA ARG A 165 -16.83 -19.96 -8.93
C ARG A 165 -17.20 -19.32 -7.59
N PRO A 166 -18.51 -19.20 -7.27
CA PRO A 166 -18.96 -18.64 -6.00
C PRO A 166 -18.38 -19.39 -4.80
N SER A 167 -18.15 -18.69 -3.69
CA SER A 167 -17.79 -19.34 -2.44
C SER A 167 -18.96 -20.19 -1.95
N GLU A 168 -18.67 -21.44 -1.59
CA GLU A 168 -19.65 -22.32 -0.94
C GLU A 168 -19.84 -21.97 0.55
N ARG A 169 -18.81 -21.37 1.17
CA ARG A 169 -18.80 -21.01 2.60
C ARG A 169 -19.35 -19.62 2.86
N LEU A 170 -19.05 -18.67 1.98
CA LEU A 170 -19.43 -17.25 2.10
C LEU A 170 -19.91 -16.69 0.74
N PRO A 171 -21.05 -17.14 0.18
CA PRO A 171 -21.51 -16.73 -1.15
C PRO A 171 -21.58 -15.20 -1.32
N ALA A 172 -22.08 -14.48 -0.30
CA ALA A 172 -22.20 -13.03 -0.30
C ALA A 172 -20.85 -12.29 -0.35
N LEU A 173 -19.79 -12.88 0.21
CA LEU A 173 -18.43 -12.33 0.22
C LEU A 173 -17.50 -13.09 -0.73
N THR A 174 -18.01 -13.66 -1.82
CA THR A 174 -17.15 -14.42 -2.74
C THR A 174 -15.97 -13.58 -3.24
N ALA A 175 -16.22 -12.32 -3.55
CA ALA A 175 -15.22 -11.36 -4.03
C ALA A 175 -15.26 -10.10 -3.18
N VAL A 176 -14.10 -9.61 -2.73
CA VAL A 176 -13.96 -8.47 -1.83
C VAL A 176 -12.87 -7.52 -2.32
N THR A 177 -13.10 -6.21 -2.18
CA THR A 177 -12.09 -5.16 -2.38
C THR A 177 -11.77 -4.47 -1.06
N LEU A 178 -10.48 -4.31 -0.76
CA LEU A 178 -9.92 -3.70 0.45
C LEU A 178 -8.88 -2.62 0.11
N PRO A 179 -8.59 -1.72 1.06
CA PRO A 179 -9.55 -1.14 2.00
C PRO A 179 -10.41 -0.06 1.33
N GLU A 180 -10.10 0.33 0.10
CA GLU A 180 -10.77 1.37 -0.67
C GLU A 180 -10.72 1.03 -2.16
N LEU A 181 -11.49 1.76 -2.98
CA LEU A 181 -11.43 1.62 -4.43
C LEU A 181 -10.15 2.26 -5.00
N PHE A 182 -9.72 1.76 -6.15
CA PHE A 182 -8.72 2.42 -6.97
C PHE A 182 -9.32 3.71 -7.54
N ILE A 183 -8.81 4.84 -7.04
CA ILE A 183 -9.29 6.17 -7.41
C ILE A 183 -8.16 6.98 -8.01
N GLY A 184 -8.47 7.73 -9.05
CA GLY A 184 -7.56 8.68 -9.68
C GLY A 184 -7.29 9.89 -8.78
N ASN A 185 -6.27 10.67 -9.12
CA ASN A 185 -5.93 11.88 -8.36
C ASN A 185 -7.05 12.94 -8.39
N GLY A 186 -7.87 12.95 -9.45
CA GLY A 186 -9.08 13.78 -9.54
C GLY A 186 -10.25 13.30 -8.67
N GLY A 187 -10.11 12.17 -7.96
CA GLY A 187 -11.17 11.57 -7.14
C GLY A 187 -12.16 10.70 -7.91
N ASN A 188 -11.95 10.52 -9.22
CA ASN A 188 -12.77 9.64 -10.04
C ASN A 188 -12.51 8.18 -9.70
N ILE A 189 -13.54 7.35 -9.83
CA ILE A 189 -13.42 5.90 -9.70
C ILE A 189 -12.96 5.34 -11.05
N GLU A 190 -11.75 4.79 -11.07
CA GLU A 190 -11.12 4.24 -12.26
C GLU A 190 -11.89 3.00 -12.78
N ALA A 191 -11.85 2.78 -14.09
CA ALA A 191 -12.60 1.71 -14.75
C ALA A 191 -12.11 0.29 -14.38
N GLY A 192 -12.95 -0.73 -14.65
CA GLY A 192 -12.57 -2.15 -14.53
C GLY A 192 -12.62 -2.75 -13.13
N GLN A 193 -13.19 -2.04 -12.14
CA GLN A 193 -13.28 -2.48 -10.75
C GLN A 193 -14.58 -3.23 -10.40
N PHE A 194 -15.58 -3.21 -11.28
CA PHE A 194 -16.94 -3.66 -11.00
C PHE A 194 -17.38 -4.82 -11.88
N GLY A 195 -18.61 -5.29 -11.68
CA GLY A 195 -19.23 -6.36 -12.47
C GLY A 195 -19.48 -6.00 -13.94
N GLY A 196 -19.38 -4.72 -14.31
CA GLY A 196 -19.49 -4.24 -15.70
C GLY A 196 -20.71 -4.83 -16.41
N ILE A 197 -20.48 -5.37 -17.62
CA ILE A 197 -21.51 -6.04 -18.43
C ILE A 197 -22.21 -7.24 -17.76
N LEU A 198 -21.69 -7.84 -16.67
CA LEU A 198 -22.43 -8.86 -15.91
C LEU A 198 -23.54 -8.26 -15.03
N GLY A 199 -23.39 -6.99 -14.68
CA GLY A 199 -24.27 -6.25 -13.78
C GLY A 199 -23.74 -6.13 -12.33
N PRO A 200 -24.30 -5.19 -11.58
CA PRO A 200 -23.80 -4.77 -10.26
C PRO A 200 -23.85 -5.87 -9.19
N GLN A 201 -24.73 -6.85 -9.31
CA GLN A 201 -24.82 -7.98 -8.37
C GLN A 201 -23.55 -8.85 -8.32
N TYR A 202 -22.74 -8.79 -9.39
CA TYR A 202 -21.46 -9.49 -9.48
C TYR A 202 -20.26 -8.60 -9.16
N SER A 203 -20.45 -7.33 -8.80
CA SER A 203 -19.36 -6.48 -8.32
C SER A 203 -18.73 -7.07 -7.05
N PRO A 204 -17.41 -6.93 -6.84
CA PRO A 204 -16.79 -7.26 -5.55
C PRO A 204 -17.37 -6.38 -4.44
N GLU A 205 -17.49 -6.94 -3.24
CA GLU A 205 -17.97 -6.17 -2.09
C GLU A 205 -16.83 -5.26 -1.59
N LEU A 206 -17.06 -3.95 -1.60
CA LEU A 206 -16.12 -2.99 -1.03
C LEU A 206 -16.25 -2.99 0.49
N ILE A 207 -15.12 -3.18 1.18
CA ILE A 207 -15.07 -3.10 2.64
C ILE A 207 -14.17 -1.95 3.02
N GLU A 208 -14.81 -0.79 3.16
CA GLU A 208 -14.16 0.44 3.59
C GLU A 208 -13.73 0.29 5.04
N CYS A 209 -12.43 0.20 5.27
CA CYS A 209 -11.90 0.04 6.62
C CYS A 209 -10.62 0.85 6.80
N ARG A 210 -10.38 1.29 8.04
CA ARG A 210 -9.06 1.79 8.46
C ARG A 210 -8.48 0.79 9.46
N PRO A 211 -7.97 -0.35 8.98
CA PRO A 211 -7.70 -1.50 9.84
C PRO A 211 -6.54 -1.26 10.85
N ALA A 212 -5.82 -0.15 10.72
CA ALA A 212 -4.82 0.33 11.70
C ALA A 212 -5.43 1.11 12.88
N GLU A 213 -6.66 1.64 12.77
CA GLU A 213 -7.32 2.38 13.85
C GLU A 213 -8.09 1.41 14.78
N PRO A 214 -7.92 1.51 16.11
CA PRO A 214 -8.72 0.73 17.06
C PRO A 214 -10.22 1.01 16.86
N ASN A 215 -11.05 -0.04 16.85
CA ASN A 215 -12.51 0.06 16.65
C ASN A 215 -12.93 0.74 15.33
N SER A 216 -12.09 0.70 14.28
CA SER A 216 -12.50 1.22 12.98
C SER A 216 -13.81 0.54 12.55
N PRO A 217 -14.90 1.30 12.36
CA PRO A 217 -16.13 0.70 11.89
C PRO A 217 -15.89 0.11 10.50
N LEU A 218 -16.29 -1.14 10.31
CA LEU A 218 -16.31 -1.77 8.99
C LEU A 218 -17.36 -1.02 8.15
N GLY A 219 -16.92 -0.06 7.35
CA GLY A 219 -17.73 0.60 6.35
C GLY A 219 -18.17 -0.43 5.30
N GLY A 220 -19.41 -0.32 4.85
CA GLY A 220 -20.02 -1.22 3.87
C GLY A 220 -20.89 -2.34 4.47
N LEU A 221 -20.50 -2.96 5.58
CA LEU A 221 -21.25 -4.09 6.17
C LEU A 221 -22.34 -3.68 7.18
N TYR A 222 -22.23 -2.48 7.78
CA TYR A 222 -23.10 -2.03 8.87
C TYR A 222 -23.99 -0.83 8.51
N ALA A 223 -24.01 -0.39 7.25
CA ALA A 223 -24.81 0.76 6.82
C ALA A 223 -26.31 0.46 6.59
N SER A 224 -26.82 -0.71 6.98
CA SER A 224 -28.27 -0.96 6.92
C SER A 224 -28.97 -0.39 8.15
N ARG A 225 -29.77 0.67 7.96
CA ARG A 225 -30.69 1.24 8.99
C ARG A 225 -31.86 0.29 9.36
N VAL A 226 -31.73 -1.01 9.13
CA VAL A 226 -32.81 -1.99 9.24
C VAL A 226 -32.35 -3.08 10.21
N SER A 227 -33.15 -3.40 11.23
CA SER A 227 -32.80 -4.46 12.17
C SER A 227 -32.82 -5.84 11.51
N THR A 228 -32.07 -6.79 12.07
CA THR A 228 -32.04 -8.20 11.61
C THR A 228 -33.44 -8.83 11.54
N ASP A 229 -34.31 -8.49 12.49
CA ASP A 229 -35.69 -9.00 12.52
C ASP A 229 -36.56 -8.40 11.41
N GLN A 230 -36.37 -7.11 11.09
CA GLN A 230 -37.06 -6.46 9.98
C GLN A 230 -36.60 -7.00 8.62
N MET A 231 -35.31 -7.32 8.47
CA MET A 231 -34.82 -7.99 7.26
C MET A 231 -35.33 -9.43 7.16
N ARG A 232 -35.36 -10.19 8.26
CA ARG A 232 -35.95 -11.54 8.28
C ARG A 232 -37.43 -11.54 7.86
N GLN A 233 -38.21 -10.57 8.37
CA GLN A 233 -39.60 -10.40 7.96
C GLN A 233 -39.72 -10.06 6.46
N ARG A 234 -38.88 -9.18 5.93
CA ARG A 234 -38.89 -8.83 4.50
C ARG A 234 -38.52 -10.00 3.59
N VAL A 235 -37.50 -10.79 3.96
CA VAL A 235 -37.14 -12.02 3.23
C VAL A 235 -38.29 -13.01 3.28
N SER A 236 -38.90 -13.25 4.45
CA SER A 236 -40.05 -14.16 4.56
C SER A 236 -41.28 -13.68 3.76
N LEU A 237 -41.49 -12.36 3.66
CA LEU A 237 -42.57 -11.77 2.88
C LEU A 237 -42.29 -11.91 1.37
N LEU A 238 -41.03 -11.75 0.95
CA LEU A 238 -40.60 -11.98 -0.43
C LEU A 238 -40.72 -13.45 -0.82
N ASP A 239 -40.37 -14.38 0.07
CA ASP A 239 -40.54 -15.81 -0.19
C ASP A 239 -42.04 -16.17 -0.30
N ALA A 240 -42.88 -15.61 0.58
CA ALA A 240 -44.32 -15.81 0.53
C ALA A 240 -44.97 -15.20 -0.73
N LEU A 241 -44.57 -13.99 -1.12
CA LEU A 241 -44.97 -13.37 -2.39
C LEU A 241 -44.45 -14.19 -3.57
N GLY A 242 -43.22 -14.68 -3.47
CA GLY A 242 -42.58 -15.45 -4.51
C GLY A 242 -43.31 -16.75 -4.84
N GLN A 243 -43.68 -17.51 -3.80
CA GLN A 243 -44.51 -18.72 -3.93
C GLN A 243 -45.91 -18.43 -4.49
N THR A 244 -46.41 -17.19 -4.34
CA THR A 244 -47.71 -16.76 -4.86
C THR A 244 -47.65 -16.36 -6.34
N PHE A 245 -46.48 -15.94 -6.85
CA PHE A 245 -46.29 -15.40 -8.20
C PHE A 245 -45.52 -16.33 -9.17
N ASP A 246 -45.33 -17.62 -8.82
CA ASP A 246 -44.58 -18.60 -9.63
C ASP A 246 -45.14 -18.85 -11.05
N GLN A 247 -46.29 -18.26 -11.41
CA GLN A 247 -46.89 -18.35 -12.75
C GLN A 247 -46.66 -17.11 -13.64
N THR A 248 -45.93 -16.08 -13.16
CA THR A 248 -45.67 -14.86 -13.96
C THR A 248 -44.16 -14.57 -14.07
N PRO A 249 -43.61 -14.30 -15.28
CA PRO A 249 -42.21 -13.95 -15.44
C PRO A 249 -41.86 -12.69 -14.61
N ARG A 250 -41.05 -12.84 -13.56
CA ARG A 250 -40.62 -11.72 -12.72
C ARG A 250 -39.70 -10.79 -13.52
N SER A 251 -39.83 -9.48 -13.31
CA SER A 251 -38.93 -8.51 -13.94
C SER A 251 -37.51 -8.64 -13.39
N ALA A 252 -36.50 -8.33 -14.20
CA ALA A 252 -35.09 -8.37 -13.81
C ALA A 252 -34.76 -7.49 -12.59
N VAL A 253 -35.55 -6.43 -12.36
CA VAL A 253 -35.41 -5.53 -11.21
C VAL A 253 -35.80 -6.22 -9.89
N VAL A 254 -36.84 -7.06 -9.91
CA VAL A 254 -37.28 -7.81 -8.72
C VAL A 254 -36.25 -8.88 -8.34
N GLN A 255 -35.72 -9.61 -9.32
CA GLN A 255 -34.68 -10.61 -9.08
C GLN A 255 -33.38 -10.00 -8.52
N LEU A 256 -32.98 -8.82 -9.05
CA LEU A 256 -31.84 -8.06 -8.52
C LEU A 256 -32.05 -7.68 -7.06
N HIS A 257 -33.24 -7.15 -6.73
CA HIS A 257 -33.56 -6.72 -5.37
C HIS A 257 -33.59 -7.89 -4.38
N GLU A 258 -34.17 -9.04 -4.78
CA GLU A 258 -34.18 -10.26 -3.96
C GLU A 258 -32.77 -10.82 -3.71
N GLY A 259 -31.90 -10.82 -4.74
CA GLY A 259 -30.51 -11.28 -4.60
C GLY A 259 -29.70 -10.42 -3.62
N LEU A 260 -29.83 -9.09 -3.72
CA LEU A 260 -29.19 -8.15 -2.80
C LEU A 260 -29.70 -8.31 -1.36
N GLN A 261 -31.01 -8.52 -1.17
CA GLN A 261 -31.58 -8.73 0.15
C GLN A 261 -31.11 -10.05 0.79
N ARG A 262 -31.00 -11.13 0.02
CA ARG A 262 -30.47 -12.41 0.52
C ARG A 262 -28.99 -12.30 0.90
N GLN A 263 -28.16 -11.65 0.07
CA GLN A 263 -26.75 -11.42 0.39
C GLN A 263 -26.57 -10.59 1.67
N ALA A 264 -27.33 -9.51 1.84
CA ALA A 264 -27.31 -8.69 3.05
C ALA A 264 -27.75 -9.48 4.29
N PHE A 265 -28.76 -10.35 4.16
CA PHE A 265 -29.21 -11.22 5.24
C PHE A 265 -28.13 -12.25 5.63
N ASP A 266 -27.50 -12.91 4.66
CA ASP A 266 -26.41 -13.88 4.91
C ASP A 266 -25.22 -13.22 5.62
N LEU A 267 -24.84 -12.02 5.20
CA LEU A 267 -23.77 -11.23 5.83
C LEU A 267 -24.06 -10.91 7.31
N MET A 268 -25.30 -10.59 7.63
CA MET A 268 -25.70 -10.27 8.99
C MET A 268 -25.89 -11.50 9.89
N THR A 269 -26.24 -12.66 9.30
CA THR A 269 -26.64 -13.86 10.05
C THR A 269 -25.55 -14.91 10.15
N THR A 270 -24.58 -14.94 9.23
CA THR A 270 -23.46 -15.89 9.28
C THR A 270 -22.38 -15.40 10.25
N GLY A 271 -22.13 -16.18 11.32
CA GLY A 271 -21.07 -15.90 12.29
C GLY A 271 -19.67 -15.87 11.67
N GLY A 272 -19.45 -16.65 10.61
CA GLY A 272 -18.18 -16.74 9.88
C GLY A 272 -17.78 -15.44 9.17
N ALA A 273 -18.75 -14.72 8.59
CA ALA A 273 -18.47 -13.42 7.97
C ALA A 273 -17.99 -12.42 9.04
N ARG A 274 -18.69 -12.31 10.17
CA ARG A 274 -18.28 -11.42 11.27
C ARG A 274 -16.91 -11.76 11.84
N GLN A 275 -16.59 -13.04 12.01
CA GLN A 275 -15.31 -13.48 12.57
C GLN A 275 -14.13 -13.13 11.64
N ALA A 276 -14.32 -13.21 10.32
CA ALA A 276 -13.29 -12.87 9.34
C ALA A 276 -12.75 -11.44 9.51
N PHE A 277 -13.60 -10.49 9.89
CA PHE A 277 -13.26 -9.08 10.01
C PHE A 277 -12.63 -8.65 11.34
N ARG A 278 -12.61 -9.52 12.34
CA ARG A 278 -12.11 -9.17 13.67
C ARG A 278 -10.59 -9.30 13.75
N LEU A 279 -9.89 -8.27 13.31
CA LEU A 279 -8.43 -8.18 13.44
C LEU A 279 -7.98 -8.15 14.91
N GLU A 280 -8.83 -7.71 15.82
CA GLU A 280 -8.59 -7.74 17.27
C GLU A 280 -8.53 -9.16 17.85
N GLU A 281 -9.00 -10.17 17.12
CA GLU A 281 -8.83 -11.58 17.52
C GLU A 281 -7.42 -12.11 17.16
N GLU A 282 -6.64 -11.40 16.35
CA GLU A 282 -5.23 -11.73 16.10
C GLU A 282 -4.35 -11.23 17.25
N SER A 283 -3.35 -12.03 17.63
CA SER A 283 -2.37 -11.62 18.62
C SER A 283 -1.60 -10.37 18.18
N ASP A 284 -1.15 -9.57 19.15
CA ASP A 284 -0.31 -8.39 18.87
C ASP A 284 0.92 -8.75 18.03
N GLN A 285 1.55 -9.90 18.30
CA GLN A 285 2.70 -10.38 17.55
C GLN A 285 2.40 -10.56 16.06
N VAL A 286 1.23 -11.12 15.71
CA VAL A 286 0.82 -11.28 14.31
C VAL A 286 0.55 -9.93 13.67
N ARG A 287 -0.16 -9.04 14.37
CA ARG A 287 -0.46 -7.70 13.86
C ARG A 287 0.80 -6.87 13.64
N ASP A 288 1.77 -6.97 14.54
CA ASP A 288 3.07 -6.29 14.47
C ASP A 288 3.93 -6.83 13.32
N ARG A 289 3.86 -8.13 13.03
CA ARG A 289 4.56 -8.76 11.90
C ARG A 289 4.15 -8.17 10.55
N TYR A 290 2.86 -7.87 10.36
CA TYR A 290 2.36 -7.21 9.15
C TYR A 290 2.58 -5.69 9.17
N GLY A 291 2.82 -5.11 10.34
CA GLY A 291 2.92 -3.66 10.56
C GLY A 291 1.56 -3.01 10.86
N ARG A 292 1.51 -2.13 11.86
CA ARG A 292 0.31 -1.41 12.31
C ARG A 292 0.00 -0.16 11.46
N HIS A 293 -0.06 -0.34 10.15
CA HIS A 293 -0.41 0.71 9.20
C HIS A 293 -1.48 0.19 8.22
N PRO A 294 -2.18 1.06 7.49
CA PRO A 294 -3.31 0.65 6.66
C PRO A 294 -3.00 -0.50 5.70
N TRP A 295 -1.86 -0.43 4.97
CA TRP A 295 -1.46 -1.49 4.05
C TRP A 295 -1.30 -2.84 4.74
N GLY A 296 -0.44 -2.92 5.77
CA GLY A 296 -0.13 -4.16 6.48
C GLY A 296 -1.38 -4.82 7.07
N GLN A 297 -2.25 -4.02 7.69
CA GLN A 297 -3.47 -4.54 8.29
C GLN A 297 -4.54 -4.90 7.25
N SER A 298 -4.58 -4.26 6.08
CA SER A 298 -5.43 -4.70 4.95
C SER A 298 -4.96 -6.04 4.37
N VAL A 299 -3.64 -6.25 4.28
CA VAL A 299 -3.08 -7.53 3.83
C VAL A 299 -3.35 -8.65 4.84
N LEU A 300 -3.25 -8.36 6.15
CA LEU A 300 -3.66 -9.31 7.20
C LEU A 300 -5.16 -9.65 7.13
N LEU A 301 -6.01 -8.65 6.88
CA LEU A 301 -7.44 -8.87 6.71
C LEU A 301 -7.72 -9.75 5.48
N ALA A 302 -7.00 -9.56 4.37
CA ALA A 302 -7.10 -10.41 3.20
C ALA A 302 -6.80 -11.88 3.52
N ARG A 303 -5.76 -12.15 4.33
CA ARG A 303 -5.45 -13.51 4.82
C ARG A 303 -6.62 -14.11 5.58
N ARG A 304 -7.21 -13.38 6.53
CA ARG A 304 -8.36 -13.87 7.31
C ARG A 304 -9.60 -14.13 6.44
N LEU A 305 -9.82 -13.30 5.43
CA LEU A 305 -10.94 -13.47 4.49
C LEU A 305 -10.80 -14.75 3.67
N VAL A 306 -9.62 -15.03 3.11
CA VAL A 306 -9.42 -16.26 2.34
C VAL A 306 -9.52 -17.51 3.21
N GLU A 307 -9.00 -17.46 4.45
CA GLU A 307 -9.14 -18.53 5.45
C GLU A 307 -10.61 -18.82 5.81
N SER A 308 -11.43 -17.76 5.80
CA SER A 308 -12.88 -17.85 6.06
C SER A 308 -13.68 -18.33 4.83
N GLY A 309 -13.07 -18.37 3.65
CA GLY A 309 -13.66 -18.91 2.43
C GLY A 309 -13.97 -17.87 1.34
N VAL A 310 -13.50 -16.62 1.45
CA VAL A 310 -13.55 -15.66 0.33
C VAL A 310 -12.69 -16.17 -0.81
N ARG A 311 -13.20 -16.13 -2.05
CA ARG A 311 -12.54 -16.71 -3.23
C ARG A 311 -11.59 -15.73 -3.91
N PHE A 312 -11.86 -14.43 -3.84
CA PHE A 312 -11.03 -13.40 -4.45
C PHE A 312 -11.00 -12.16 -3.56
N VAL A 313 -9.81 -11.74 -3.14
CA VAL A 313 -9.61 -10.48 -2.40
C VAL A 313 -8.66 -9.59 -3.19
N THR A 314 -9.12 -8.41 -3.58
CA THR A 314 -8.25 -7.35 -4.11
C THR A 314 -7.90 -6.41 -2.97
N VAL A 315 -6.61 -6.22 -2.71
CA VAL A 315 -6.07 -5.26 -1.75
C VAL A 315 -5.41 -4.13 -2.55
N ASN A 316 -6.13 -3.03 -2.69
CA ASN A 316 -5.57 -1.81 -3.26
C ASN A 316 -4.62 -1.17 -2.26
N TRP A 317 -3.53 -0.58 -2.76
CA TRP A 317 -2.64 0.21 -1.93
C TRP A 317 -3.39 1.42 -1.35
N PRO A 318 -3.53 1.52 -0.01
CA PRO A 318 -4.32 2.60 0.59
C PRO A 318 -3.61 3.94 0.43
N ARG A 319 -4.38 4.96 0.07
CA ARG A 319 -3.91 6.35 0.14
C ARG A 319 -3.75 6.77 1.59
N VAL A 320 -2.69 7.54 1.86
CA VAL A 320 -2.47 8.16 3.17
C VAL A 320 -2.94 9.62 3.17
N PRO A 321 -3.27 10.22 4.34
CA PRO A 321 -3.66 11.63 4.41
C PRO A 321 -2.64 12.54 3.75
N GLY A 322 -3.08 13.35 2.77
CA GLY A 322 -2.23 14.25 1.99
C GLY A 322 -1.85 13.74 0.60
N ASP A 323 -2.03 12.44 0.29
CA ASP A 323 -1.65 11.86 -1.01
C ASP A 323 -2.29 12.58 -2.21
N ARG A 324 -3.54 13.02 -2.10
CA ARG A 324 -4.25 13.68 -3.21
C ARG A 324 -3.69 15.06 -3.59
N GLY A 325 -2.78 15.63 -2.79
CA GLY A 325 -2.22 16.96 -3.00
C GLY A 325 -0.71 16.95 -3.29
N VAL A 326 -0.16 15.83 -3.75
CA VAL A 326 1.27 15.68 -4.07
C VAL A 326 1.48 15.03 -5.44
N ASP A 327 2.64 15.28 -6.05
CA ASP A 327 3.08 14.64 -7.31
C ASP A 327 3.63 13.22 -7.10
N ASN A 328 3.48 12.66 -5.90
CA ASN A 328 3.98 11.33 -5.57
C ASN A 328 3.07 10.51 -4.65
N PRO A 329 1.74 10.47 -4.91
CA PRO A 329 0.82 9.67 -4.12
C PRO A 329 1.16 8.19 -4.29
N ILE A 330 0.80 7.32 -3.34
CA ILE A 330 0.86 5.85 -3.54
C ILE A 330 2.19 5.41 -4.23
N TRP A 331 2.17 4.52 -5.21
CA TRP A 331 3.33 4.19 -6.05
C TRP A 331 3.56 5.16 -7.22
N ASP A 332 2.81 6.26 -7.29
CA ASP A 332 2.81 7.22 -8.39
C ASP A 332 3.96 8.23 -8.34
N THR A 333 5.21 7.77 -8.40
CA THR A 333 6.41 8.51 -7.98
C THR A 333 6.96 9.55 -8.98
N HIS A 334 6.15 10.48 -9.51
CA HIS A 334 6.64 11.57 -10.38
C HIS A 334 7.62 12.53 -9.71
N ALA A 335 7.73 12.50 -8.39
CA ALA A 335 8.73 13.23 -7.62
C ALA A 335 9.26 12.41 -6.44
N ARG A 336 10.51 12.68 -6.03
CA ARG A 336 11.15 12.07 -4.84
C ARG A 336 11.03 10.54 -4.80
N ASN A 337 11.19 9.88 -5.95
CA ASN A 337 11.02 8.43 -6.09
C ASN A 337 11.87 7.67 -5.06
N PHE A 338 13.15 8.02 -4.93
CA PHE A 338 14.06 7.30 -4.04
C PHE A 338 13.70 7.44 -2.57
N ASP A 339 13.30 8.64 -2.11
CA ASP A 339 12.85 8.81 -0.73
C ASP A 339 11.57 8.02 -0.46
N ARG A 340 10.60 8.08 -1.37
CA ARG A 340 9.32 7.36 -1.25
C ARG A 340 9.53 5.85 -1.19
N MET A 341 10.38 5.35 -2.09
CA MET A 341 10.73 3.94 -2.16
C MET A 341 11.42 3.49 -0.86
N GLU A 342 12.38 4.24 -0.33
CA GLU A 342 13.11 3.90 0.90
C GLU A 342 12.29 4.10 2.19
N ASP A 343 11.45 5.13 2.28
CA ASP A 343 10.78 5.50 3.54
C ASP A 343 9.43 4.84 3.74
N CYS A 344 8.69 4.61 2.64
CA CYS A 344 7.26 4.37 2.71
C CYS A 344 6.85 3.13 1.91
N LEU A 345 7.19 3.06 0.63
CA LEU A 345 6.64 2.05 -0.28
C LEU A 345 7.29 0.68 -0.10
N ALA A 346 8.61 0.60 -0.33
CA ALA A 346 9.29 -0.69 -0.29
C ALA A 346 9.30 -1.31 1.12
N PRO A 347 9.53 -0.58 2.23
CA PRO A 347 9.48 -1.19 3.56
C PRO A 347 8.09 -1.74 3.93
N GLN A 348 7.01 -1.01 3.62
CA GLN A 348 5.66 -1.50 3.88
C GLN A 348 5.32 -2.72 3.03
N PHE A 349 5.73 -2.72 1.76
CA PHE A 349 5.56 -3.85 0.87
C PHE A 349 6.38 -5.06 1.32
N ASP A 350 7.69 -4.91 1.51
CA ASP A 350 8.61 -5.98 1.88
C ASP A 350 8.20 -6.68 3.19
N VAL A 351 7.72 -5.91 4.17
CA VAL A 351 7.21 -6.44 5.44
C VAL A 351 5.85 -7.13 5.25
N GLY A 352 4.84 -6.42 4.72
CA GLY A 352 3.48 -6.93 4.62
C GLY A 352 3.34 -8.13 3.66
N PHE A 353 4.02 -8.06 2.51
CA PHE A 353 4.00 -9.11 1.51
C PHE A 353 4.64 -10.40 2.03
N THR A 354 5.81 -10.31 2.66
CA THR A 354 6.49 -11.52 3.17
C THR A 354 5.81 -12.11 4.39
N ALA A 355 5.21 -11.26 5.24
CA ALA A 355 4.34 -11.72 6.33
C ALA A 355 3.16 -12.54 5.79
N LEU A 356 2.50 -12.08 4.72
CA LEU A 356 1.41 -12.82 4.06
C LEU A 356 1.88 -14.18 3.56
N LEU A 357 2.97 -14.24 2.78
CA LEU A 357 3.44 -15.50 2.20
C LEU A 357 3.80 -16.54 3.26
N ASP A 358 4.46 -16.09 4.33
CA ASP A 358 4.84 -16.98 5.42
C ASP A 358 3.61 -17.43 6.22
N ASP A 359 2.67 -16.54 6.56
CA ASP A 359 1.46 -16.87 7.34
C ASP A 359 0.52 -17.81 6.54
N LEU A 360 0.41 -17.63 5.21
CA LEU A 360 -0.27 -18.59 4.35
C LEU A 360 0.43 -19.96 4.35
N SER A 361 1.77 -19.99 4.38
CA SER A 361 2.54 -21.24 4.44
C SER A 361 2.35 -21.95 5.78
N ASP A 362 2.49 -21.21 6.88
CA ASP A 362 2.34 -21.69 8.26
C ASP A 362 0.94 -22.29 8.50
N ARG A 363 -0.08 -21.77 7.80
CA ARG A 363 -1.48 -22.24 7.87
C ARG A 363 -1.83 -23.30 6.83
N GLY A 364 -0.91 -23.69 5.95
CA GLY A 364 -1.17 -24.64 4.87
C GLY A 364 -2.07 -24.11 3.76
N LEU A 365 -2.26 -22.80 3.66
CA LEU A 365 -3.09 -22.13 2.65
C LEU A 365 -2.30 -21.72 1.39
N PHE A 366 -0.95 -21.69 1.46
CA PHE A 366 -0.10 -21.21 0.37
C PHE A 366 -0.30 -21.98 -0.95
N GLU A 367 -0.42 -23.31 -0.88
CA GLU A 367 -0.63 -24.17 -2.06
C GLU A 367 -2.00 -23.99 -2.72
N GLU A 368 -2.98 -23.47 -1.98
CA GLU A 368 -4.36 -23.26 -2.42
C GLU A 368 -4.67 -21.78 -2.71
N THR A 369 -3.79 -20.85 -2.35
CA THR A 369 -3.99 -19.41 -2.53
C THR A 369 -3.02 -18.86 -3.57
N LEU A 370 -3.55 -18.37 -4.69
CA LEU A 370 -2.76 -17.59 -5.65
C LEU A 370 -2.59 -16.17 -5.12
N VAL A 371 -1.35 -15.76 -4.85
CA VAL A 371 -1.00 -14.39 -4.48
C VAL A 371 -0.41 -13.68 -5.69
N ILE A 372 -0.92 -12.49 -5.99
CA ILE A 372 -0.50 -11.65 -7.11
C ILE A 372 -0.09 -10.29 -6.54
N ALA A 373 1.08 -9.77 -6.90
CA ALA A 373 1.45 -8.38 -6.64
C ALA A 373 1.78 -7.69 -7.95
N VAL A 374 1.01 -6.64 -8.27
CA VAL A 374 1.07 -5.98 -9.58
C VAL A 374 0.52 -4.55 -9.49
N GLY A 375 1.05 -3.64 -10.28
CA GLY A 375 0.46 -2.33 -10.52
C GLY A 375 -0.21 -2.26 -11.89
N GLU A 376 -0.79 -1.11 -12.22
CA GLU A 376 -1.36 -0.85 -13.54
C GLU A 376 -0.30 -0.79 -14.65
N PHE A 377 0.91 -0.34 -14.34
CA PHE A 377 2.04 -0.18 -15.26
C PHE A 377 3.37 -0.04 -14.49
N GLY A 378 4.46 0.29 -15.18
CA GLY A 378 5.77 0.57 -14.60
C GLY A 378 6.11 2.05 -14.67
N ARG A 379 7.41 2.35 -14.56
CA ARG A 379 7.91 3.73 -14.53
C ARG A 379 9.00 3.99 -15.58
N THR A 380 9.16 5.25 -15.97
CA THR A 380 10.16 5.62 -16.98
C THR A 380 11.56 5.15 -16.55
N PRO A 381 12.38 4.62 -17.49
CA PRO A 381 13.78 4.31 -17.23
C PRO A 381 14.58 5.52 -16.76
N THR A 382 14.34 6.69 -17.36
CA THR A 382 15.05 7.92 -17.04
C THR A 382 14.40 8.61 -15.84
N VAL A 383 15.23 9.03 -14.89
CA VAL A 383 14.84 9.86 -13.73
C VAL A 383 14.58 11.29 -14.18
N ASN A 384 13.44 11.87 -13.80
CA ASN A 384 13.04 13.22 -14.19
C ASN A 384 13.69 14.30 -13.29
N ALA A 385 13.48 15.58 -13.63
CA ALA A 385 14.07 16.72 -12.91
C ALA A 385 13.65 16.83 -11.43
N ASN A 386 12.54 16.20 -11.04
CA ASN A 386 12.03 16.18 -9.67
C ASN A 386 12.54 14.96 -8.87
N ALA A 387 13.59 14.29 -9.37
CA ALA A 387 14.08 13.02 -8.84
C ALA A 387 12.98 11.95 -8.74
N GLY A 388 12.02 11.99 -9.67
CA GLY A 388 10.94 11.02 -9.83
C GLY A 388 11.03 10.21 -11.12
N ARG A 389 10.02 9.40 -11.38
CA ARG A 389 9.83 8.67 -12.65
C ARG A 389 8.39 8.79 -13.11
N ASP A 390 8.19 8.95 -14.41
CA ASP A 390 6.86 9.17 -14.99
C ASP A 390 6.18 7.86 -15.41
N HIS A 391 4.92 7.93 -15.83
CA HIS A 391 4.11 6.76 -16.22
C HIS A 391 4.72 6.00 -17.39
N TRP A 392 4.72 4.66 -17.30
CA TRP A 392 5.34 3.81 -18.31
C TRP A 392 4.68 2.43 -18.44
N GLY A 393 3.68 2.34 -19.31
CA GLY A 393 2.96 1.10 -19.66
C GLY A 393 3.71 0.17 -20.61
N SER A 394 4.88 0.57 -21.10
CA SER A 394 5.65 -0.23 -22.07
C SER A 394 6.30 -1.45 -21.45
N VAL A 395 6.70 -1.41 -20.17
CA VAL A 395 7.18 -2.59 -19.45
C VAL A 395 7.05 -2.43 -17.94
N PHE A 396 6.70 -3.51 -17.25
CA PHE A 396 6.65 -3.57 -15.79
C PHE A 396 6.73 -5.00 -15.27
N SER A 397 6.82 -5.11 -13.95
CA SER A 397 6.93 -6.40 -13.25
C SER A 397 5.60 -6.82 -12.62
N CYS A 398 5.34 -8.13 -12.65
CA CYS A 398 4.25 -8.78 -11.92
C CYS A 398 4.82 -9.97 -11.15
N VAL A 399 4.42 -10.13 -9.89
CA VAL A 399 4.84 -11.24 -9.04
C VAL A 399 3.68 -12.17 -8.76
N LEU A 400 3.90 -13.47 -8.94
CA LEU A 400 2.97 -14.54 -8.65
C LEU A 400 3.58 -15.51 -7.63
N ALA A 401 2.76 -16.03 -6.71
CA ALA A 401 3.17 -17.02 -5.72
C ALA A 401 2.00 -17.90 -5.30
N GLY A 402 2.29 -19.14 -4.89
CA GLY A 402 1.29 -20.08 -4.38
C GLY A 402 0.28 -20.54 -5.43
N GLY A 403 -0.74 -21.29 -5.01
CA GLY A 403 -1.89 -21.63 -5.86
C GLY A 403 -1.57 -22.37 -7.17
N GLY A 404 -0.45 -23.09 -7.27
CA GLY A 404 0.00 -23.81 -8.47
C GLY A 404 1.07 -23.10 -9.30
N ILE A 405 1.63 -21.99 -8.81
CA ILE A 405 2.79 -21.31 -9.39
C ILE A 405 4.08 -22.03 -8.99
N ALA A 406 4.91 -22.37 -9.96
CA ALA A 406 6.27 -22.87 -9.72
C ALA A 406 7.18 -21.70 -9.33
N GLY A 407 7.51 -21.57 -8.04
CA GLY A 407 8.39 -20.50 -7.55
C GLY A 407 9.87 -20.67 -7.96
N GLY A 408 10.67 -19.64 -7.70
CA GLY A 408 12.11 -19.64 -7.96
C GLY A 408 12.48 -19.34 -9.41
N GLN A 409 11.65 -18.58 -10.12
CA GLN A 409 11.88 -18.23 -11.53
C GLN A 409 11.59 -16.76 -11.84
N VAL A 410 12.24 -16.31 -12.92
CA VAL A 410 11.94 -15.06 -13.62
C VAL A 410 11.49 -15.43 -15.03
N TYR A 411 10.39 -14.86 -15.49
CA TYR A 411 9.87 -15.05 -16.84
C TYR A 411 9.96 -13.77 -17.65
N GLY A 412 10.46 -13.92 -18.87
CA GLY A 412 10.78 -12.80 -19.74
C GLY A 412 11.84 -11.87 -19.16
N SER A 413 12.13 -10.81 -19.92
CA SER A 413 13.07 -9.78 -19.50
C SER A 413 12.67 -8.44 -20.10
N SER A 414 12.99 -7.35 -19.40
CA SER A 414 13.06 -6.03 -20.02
C SER A 414 14.48 -5.75 -20.51
N ASP A 415 14.63 -4.75 -21.38
CA ASP A 415 15.90 -4.36 -21.99
C ASP A 415 16.95 -3.88 -20.96
N ARG A 416 18.13 -3.48 -21.46
CA ARG A 416 19.25 -3.03 -20.61
C ARG A 416 18.92 -1.81 -19.73
N GLU A 417 17.91 -1.03 -20.11
CA GLU A 417 17.48 0.18 -19.41
C GLU A 417 16.20 -0.04 -18.61
N GLY A 418 15.49 -1.15 -18.80
CA GLY A 418 14.18 -1.39 -18.20
C GLY A 418 13.07 -0.61 -18.88
N GLY A 419 13.22 -0.27 -20.17
CA GLY A 419 12.25 0.53 -20.92
C GLY A 419 11.25 -0.28 -21.72
N TYR A 420 11.66 -1.41 -22.30
CA TYR A 420 10.79 -2.24 -23.12
C TYR A 420 11.02 -3.72 -22.85
N PRO A 421 10.06 -4.61 -23.18
CA PRO A 421 10.29 -6.04 -23.14
C PRO A 421 11.40 -6.43 -24.13
N ALA A 422 12.38 -7.20 -23.66
CA ALA A 422 13.48 -7.74 -24.48
C ALA A 422 13.24 -9.20 -24.85
N SER A 423 12.63 -9.99 -23.97
CA SER A 423 12.22 -11.37 -24.25
C SER A 423 10.86 -11.68 -23.64
N ASP A 424 10.13 -12.58 -24.31
CA ASP A 424 8.87 -13.16 -23.85
C ASP A 424 7.87 -12.10 -23.37
N PRO A 425 7.47 -11.14 -24.22
CA PRO A 425 6.55 -10.08 -23.84
C PRO A 425 5.20 -10.67 -23.38
N VAL A 426 4.67 -10.15 -22.29
CA VAL A 426 3.42 -10.63 -21.67
C VAL A 426 2.43 -9.48 -21.56
N ASP A 427 1.30 -9.55 -22.24
CA ASP A 427 0.22 -8.60 -21.96
C ASP A 427 -0.60 -9.01 -20.71
N ALA A 428 -1.44 -8.09 -20.22
CA ALA A 428 -2.30 -8.34 -19.06
C ALA A 428 -3.40 -9.40 -19.31
N GLY A 429 -3.70 -9.75 -20.57
CA GLY A 429 -4.63 -10.82 -20.91
C GLY A 429 -4.12 -12.19 -20.49
N HIS A 430 -2.81 -12.44 -20.66
CA HIS A 430 -2.16 -13.68 -20.20
C HIS A 430 -2.26 -13.87 -18.68
N LEU A 431 -2.14 -12.77 -17.92
CA LEU A 431 -2.33 -12.81 -16.46
C LEU A 431 -3.75 -13.27 -16.11
N ALA A 432 -4.78 -12.65 -16.70
CA ALA A 432 -6.17 -13.03 -16.44
C ALA A 432 -6.46 -14.47 -16.85
N ALA A 433 -5.95 -14.93 -18.00
CA ALA A 433 -6.10 -16.31 -18.45
C ALA A 433 -5.47 -17.30 -17.45
N THR A 434 -4.30 -16.95 -16.90
CA THR A 434 -3.60 -17.74 -15.88
C THR A 434 -4.42 -17.82 -14.58
N VAL A 435 -4.95 -16.68 -14.12
CA VAL A 435 -5.82 -16.64 -12.94
C VAL A 435 -7.05 -17.53 -13.13
N PHE A 436 -7.76 -17.37 -14.27
CA PHE A 436 -8.94 -18.17 -14.57
C PHE A 436 -8.64 -19.67 -14.62
N HIS A 437 -7.55 -20.08 -15.28
CA HIS A 437 -7.13 -21.48 -15.31
C HIS A 437 -6.91 -22.03 -13.88
N LEU A 438 -6.17 -21.30 -13.05
CA LEU A 438 -5.84 -21.75 -11.69
C LEU A 438 -7.06 -21.80 -10.77
N VAL A 439 -8.03 -20.90 -10.91
CA VAL A 439 -9.30 -20.96 -10.14
C VAL A 439 -10.33 -21.92 -10.75
N GLY A 440 -9.99 -22.56 -11.87
CA GLY A 440 -10.79 -23.60 -12.50
C GLY A 440 -11.90 -23.04 -13.38
N ILE A 441 -11.71 -21.89 -14.01
CA ILE A 441 -12.57 -21.34 -15.05
C ILE A 441 -11.85 -21.54 -16.39
N ASN A 442 -12.55 -22.09 -17.38
CA ASN A 442 -11.99 -22.25 -18.72
C ASN A 442 -11.72 -20.87 -19.33
N SER A 443 -10.45 -20.44 -19.37
CA SER A 443 -10.06 -19.12 -19.88
C SER A 443 -10.42 -18.92 -21.36
N GLN A 444 -10.44 -20.00 -22.14
CA GLN A 444 -10.79 -19.98 -23.57
C GLN A 444 -12.28 -20.13 -23.83
N GLY A 445 -13.11 -20.25 -22.78
CA GLY A 445 -14.55 -20.37 -22.93
C GLY A 445 -15.25 -19.04 -23.21
N THR A 446 -16.55 -19.11 -23.49
CA THR A 446 -17.40 -17.94 -23.72
C THR A 446 -18.46 -17.80 -22.63
N PHE A 447 -18.96 -16.58 -22.42
CA PHE A 447 -20.18 -16.34 -21.63
C PHE A 447 -21.11 -15.36 -22.34
N ALA A 448 -22.41 -15.48 -22.04
CA ALA A 448 -23.41 -14.54 -22.52
C ALA A 448 -23.45 -13.27 -21.65
N ASP A 449 -23.40 -12.10 -22.30
CA ASP A 449 -23.71 -10.83 -21.67
C ASP A 449 -25.23 -10.69 -21.39
N ARG A 450 -25.64 -9.53 -20.85
CA ARG A 450 -27.06 -9.26 -20.54
C ARG A 450 -27.97 -9.17 -21.77
N LEU A 451 -27.40 -9.01 -22.96
CA LEU A 451 -28.11 -8.98 -24.24
C LEU A 451 -28.09 -10.36 -24.92
N GLY A 452 -27.48 -11.37 -24.31
CA GLY A 452 -27.36 -12.73 -24.86
C GLY A 452 -26.24 -12.89 -25.88
N ARG A 453 -25.34 -11.91 -26.02
CA ARG A 453 -24.18 -12.02 -26.92
C ARG A 453 -23.11 -12.89 -26.27
N GLU A 454 -22.65 -13.92 -26.97
CA GLU A 454 -21.52 -14.73 -26.51
C GLU A 454 -20.22 -13.95 -26.68
N LEU A 455 -19.46 -13.83 -25.59
CA LEU A 455 -18.20 -13.13 -25.53
C LEU A 455 -17.12 -14.09 -25.01
N SER A 456 -15.97 -14.16 -25.69
CA SER A 456 -14.82 -14.91 -25.20
C SER A 456 -14.32 -14.33 -23.89
N LEU A 457 -14.00 -15.19 -22.91
CA LEU A 457 -13.58 -14.73 -21.60
C LEU A 457 -12.22 -14.03 -21.66
N THR A 458 -11.21 -14.66 -22.26
CA THR A 458 -9.90 -14.05 -22.55
C THR A 458 -9.55 -14.19 -24.04
N GLU A 459 -8.58 -13.40 -24.49
CA GLU A 459 -7.97 -13.51 -25.84
C GLU A 459 -6.55 -14.09 -25.82
N ALA A 460 -6.02 -14.32 -24.62
CA ALA A 460 -4.68 -14.85 -24.40
C ALA A 460 -4.75 -16.23 -23.74
N GLU A 461 -3.65 -16.98 -23.82
CA GLU A 461 -3.50 -18.27 -23.14
C GLU A 461 -2.88 -18.12 -21.74
N PRO A 462 -3.16 -19.05 -20.81
CA PRO A 462 -2.45 -19.12 -19.54
C PRO A 462 -0.93 -19.23 -19.75
N LEU A 463 -0.16 -18.63 -18.84
CA LEU A 463 1.30 -18.74 -18.80
C LEU A 463 1.71 -20.10 -18.24
N TYR A 464 1.52 -21.16 -19.02
CA TYR A 464 1.76 -22.55 -18.57
C TYR A 464 3.18 -22.79 -18.04
N THR A 465 4.18 -22.08 -18.57
CA THR A 465 5.58 -22.14 -18.10
C THR A 465 5.75 -21.74 -16.63
N LEU A 466 4.85 -20.91 -16.10
CA LEU A 466 4.87 -20.48 -14.70
C LEU A 466 4.25 -21.49 -13.74
N LEU A 467 3.58 -22.53 -14.25
CA LEU A 467 2.79 -23.45 -13.46
C LEU A 467 3.58 -24.71 -13.12
N GLY A 468 3.47 -25.19 -11.88
CA GLY A 468 4.09 -26.44 -11.45
C GLY A 468 3.64 -26.88 -10.07
N GLU A 469 3.79 -28.18 -9.79
CA GLU A 469 3.63 -28.74 -8.43
C GLU A 469 4.89 -28.59 -7.60
N GLU A 470 6.02 -28.35 -8.25
CA GLU A 470 7.34 -28.16 -7.65
C GLU A 470 7.89 -26.80 -8.08
N PRO A 471 8.81 -26.21 -7.29
CA PRO A 471 9.53 -25.01 -7.70
C PRO A 471 10.28 -25.22 -9.03
N ALA A 472 10.42 -24.16 -9.83
CA ALA A 472 11.15 -24.18 -11.09
C ALA A 472 12.63 -24.55 -10.90
N THR A 473 13.16 -24.36 -9.69
CA THR A 473 14.50 -24.78 -9.30
C THR A 473 14.59 -25.08 -7.80
N THR A 474 15.39 -26.09 -7.46
CA THR A 474 15.76 -26.43 -6.07
C THR A 474 17.09 -25.79 -5.66
N ALA A 475 17.79 -25.10 -6.56
CA ALA A 475 19.04 -24.42 -6.25
C ALA A 475 18.81 -23.28 -5.25
N ARG A 476 19.67 -23.17 -4.24
CA ARG A 476 19.60 -22.13 -3.19
C ARG A 476 20.96 -21.51 -2.94
N THR A 477 20.96 -20.23 -2.60
CA THR A 477 22.13 -19.48 -2.14
C THR A 477 21.72 -18.58 -0.97
N THR A 478 22.69 -18.10 -0.20
CA THR A 478 22.42 -17.09 0.83
C THR A 478 22.09 -15.76 0.14
N PRO A 479 20.92 -15.14 0.43
CA PRO A 479 20.60 -13.81 -0.08
C PRO A 479 21.55 -12.77 0.53
N THR A 480 21.87 -11.72 -0.23
CA THR A 480 22.85 -10.69 0.21
C THR A 480 22.18 -9.41 0.75
N GLY A 481 20.86 -9.41 0.93
CA GLY A 481 20.12 -8.26 1.43
C GLY A 481 20.34 -8.01 2.92
N GLU A 482 20.56 -6.75 3.30
CA GLU A 482 20.73 -6.34 4.70
C GLU A 482 19.40 -5.87 5.30
N LEU A 483 18.85 -6.64 6.26
CA LEU A 483 17.60 -6.26 6.95
C LEU A 483 17.71 -4.94 7.73
N ALA A 484 18.92 -4.53 8.11
CA ALA A 484 19.15 -3.26 8.79
C ALA A 484 18.93 -2.05 7.86
N PHE A 485 19.10 -2.23 6.54
CA PHE A 485 18.83 -1.19 5.55
C PHE A 485 17.33 -0.93 5.38
N VAL A 486 16.53 -1.99 5.46
CA VAL A 486 15.06 -1.92 5.46
C VAL A 486 14.54 -2.52 6.76
N PRO A 487 14.61 -1.77 7.88
CA PRO A 487 14.09 -2.25 9.15
C PRO A 487 12.58 -2.52 9.05
N PRO A 488 11.99 -3.27 9.99
CA PRO A 488 10.54 -3.37 10.09
C PRO A 488 9.91 -1.98 10.01
N TYR A 489 8.84 -1.83 9.20
CA TYR A 489 8.27 -0.52 8.95
C TYR A 489 7.81 0.14 10.26
N ARG A 490 8.28 1.38 10.46
CA ARG A 490 7.87 2.24 11.57
C ARG A 490 7.03 3.38 11.01
N ALA A 491 5.87 3.64 11.60
CA ALA A 491 4.98 4.73 11.16
C ALA A 491 5.49 6.13 11.56
N GLY A 492 6.43 6.22 12.51
CA GLY A 492 6.98 7.50 12.97
C GLY A 492 7.73 8.25 11.87
N LEU A 493 7.60 9.58 11.83
CA LEU A 493 8.26 10.40 10.81
C LEU A 493 9.78 10.54 11.00
N LEU A 494 10.32 10.14 12.15
CA LEU A 494 11.76 10.01 12.40
C LEU A 494 12.12 8.53 12.49
N LEU A 495 13.31 8.17 12.01
CA LEU A 495 13.80 6.80 12.10
C LEU A 495 14.16 6.46 13.56
N TYR A 496 14.82 7.41 14.24
CA TYR A 496 15.22 7.34 15.64
C TYR A 496 14.65 8.55 16.39
N PRO A 497 13.43 8.46 16.94
CA PRO A 497 12.83 9.57 17.70
C PRO A 497 13.55 9.80 19.04
N ASP A 498 14.20 8.78 19.59
CA ASP A 498 14.97 8.80 20.83
C ASP A 498 16.34 8.11 20.64
N PHE A 499 17.01 7.84 21.75
CA PHE A 499 18.36 7.24 21.79
C PHE A 499 18.36 5.88 22.51
N THR A 500 17.22 5.19 22.60
CA THR A 500 17.11 3.88 23.27
C THR A 500 17.72 2.74 22.45
N GLU A 501 17.76 2.91 21.12
CA GLU A 501 18.47 2.02 20.19
C GLU A 501 19.92 2.45 20.01
N THR A 502 20.77 1.56 19.49
CA THR A 502 22.15 1.93 19.16
C THR A 502 22.16 2.90 17.98
N VAL A 503 22.55 4.15 18.22
CA VAL A 503 22.62 5.22 17.23
C VAL A 503 24.08 5.61 16.97
N SER A 504 24.43 5.89 15.72
CA SER A 504 25.70 6.55 15.37
C SER A 504 25.51 8.06 15.15
N LEU A 505 26.54 8.86 15.40
CA LEU A 505 26.56 10.30 15.13
C LEU A 505 27.55 10.65 14.00
N PRO A 506 27.25 10.34 12.74
CA PRO A 506 28.07 10.80 11.63
C PRO A 506 28.10 12.32 11.50
N PRO A 507 29.14 12.89 10.87
CA PRO A 507 29.26 14.32 10.62
C PRO A 507 28.04 14.92 9.90
N LEU A 508 27.71 16.18 10.20
CA LEU A 508 26.55 16.89 9.64
C LEU A 508 26.60 17.06 8.11
N ASP A 509 27.80 17.05 7.53
CA ASP A 509 28.06 17.14 6.09
C ASP A 509 28.01 15.79 5.36
N ALA A 510 27.95 14.67 6.10
CA ALA A 510 27.75 13.35 5.50
C ALA A 510 26.40 13.28 4.76
N PRO A 511 26.29 12.46 3.70
CA PRO A 511 25.01 12.21 3.03
C PRO A 511 23.92 11.78 4.01
N ALA A 512 22.67 12.15 3.72
CA ALA A 512 21.54 11.83 4.58
C ALA A 512 21.22 10.33 4.65
N SER A 513 21.60 9.54 3.64
CA SER A 513 21.44 8.08 3.63
C SER A 513 22.75 7.39 4.06
N PRO A 514 22.72 6.41 4.99
CA PRO A 514 21.54 5.86 5.67
C PRO A 514 20.92 6.86 6.65
N LYS A 515 19.59 6.93 6.71
CA LYS A 515 18.85 7.91 7.51
C LYS A 515 19.14 7.79 9.00
N GLY A 516 19.02 8.90 9.72
CA GLY A 516 19.23 8.94 11.17
C GLY A 516 19.84 10.25 11.63
N TRP A 517 20.36 10.25 12.85
CA TRP A 517 20.97 11.42 13.47
C TRP A 517 22.27 11.81 12.76
N ARG A 518 22.53 13.12 12.72
CA ARG A 518 23.74 13.75 12.19
C ARG A 518 24.12 14.89 13.11
N ALA A 519 25.42 15.09 13.31
CA ALA A 519 25.87 16.12 14.22
C ALA A 519 27.15 16.84 13.78
N SER A 520 27.29 18.10 14.18
CA SER A 520 28.53 18.84 14.02
C SER A 520 28.64 19.98 15.04
N PRO A 521 29.83 20.22 15.64
CA PRO A 521 30.95 19.27 15.68
C PRO A 521 30.60 18.07 16.58
N VAL A 522 31.17 16.90 16.31
CA VAL A 522 30.99 15.69 17.14
C VAL A 522 32.11 15.64 18.18
N VAL A 523 31.76 15.50 19.45
CA VAL A 523 32.71 15.30 20.56
C VAL A 523 32.68 13.81 20.92
N GLY A 524 33.76 13.10 20.63
CA GLY A 524 33.85 11.65 20.79
C GLY A 524 35.10 11.07 20.12
N ALA A 525 35.17 9.74 20.02
CA ALA A 525 36.40 9.06 19.62
C ALA A 525 36.92 9.51 18.24
N ALA A 526 38.06 10.20 18.22
CA ALA A 526 38.87 10.43 17.04
C ALA A 526 40.09 9.50 17.13
N ASN A 527 40.38 8.74 16.08
CA ASN A 527 41.56 7.86 16.01
C ASN A 527 41.69 6.79 17.11
N GLY A 528 40.57 6.28 17.64
CA GLY A 528 40.59 5.24 18.67
C GLY A 528 40.91 5.72 20.09
N GLN A 529 41.04 7.04 20.31
CA GLN A 529 41.07 7.64 21.64
C GLN A 529 39.77 8.39 21.91
N GLU A 530 39.15 8.12 23.06
CA GLU A 530 37.89 8.74 23.48
C GLU A 530 38.14 10.22 23.86
N VAL A 531 37.87 11.15 22.94
CA VAL A 531 37.97 12.59 23.22
C VAL A 531 36.77 13.01 24.05
N ARG A 532 37.00 13.28 25.34
CA ARG A 532 35.95 13.64 26.32
C ARG A 532 35.83 15.14 26.60
N HIS A 533 36.59 15.98 25.89
CA HIS A 533 36.63 17.42 26.07
C HIS A 533 36.31 18.15 24.76
N GLY A 534 35.66 19.32 24.82
CA GLY A 534 35.37 20.14 23.64
C GLY A 534 33.99 20.80 23.65
N PHE A 535 33.71 21.54 22.57
CA PHE A 535 32.38 22.07 22.26
C PHE A 535 31.79 21.26 21.11
N GLY A 536 30.55 20.77 21.26
CA GLY A 536 29.88 20.02 20.19
C GLY A 536 28.75 19.14 20.68
N VAL A 537 28.57 18.00 20.00
CA VAL A 537 27.51 17.03 20.25
C VAL A 537 28.10 15.67 20.60
N ARG A 538 27.56 15.01 21.63
CA ARG A 538 27.91 13.64 22.00
C ARG A 538 26.68 12.85 22.47
N LEU A 539 26.77 11.53 22.49
CA LEU A 539 25.77 10.68 23.16
C LEU A 539 26.09 10.60 24.66
N SER A 540 25.06 10.47 25.50
CA SER A 540 25.23 10.28 26.95
C SER A 540 25.99 8.98 27.22
N ALA A 541 27.12 9.08 27.92
CA ALA A 541 27.99 7.93 28.23
C ALA A 541 27.57 7.16 29.50
N ASP A 542 26.66 7.71 30.31
CA ASP A 542 26.24 7.10 31.57
C ASP A 542 25.11 6.08 31.34
N PRO A 543 25.37 4.76 31.53
CA PRO A 543 24.37 3.72 31.34
C PRO A 543 23.28 3.72 32.42
N THR A 544 23.46 4.45 33.52
CA THR A 544 22.44 4.63 34.58
C THR A 544 21.52 5.81 34.31
N SER A 545 21.91 6.71 33.40
CA SER A 545 21.09 7.83 32.93
C SER A 545 20.19 7.42 31.77
N ARG A 546 19.07 8.14 31.57
CA ARG A 546 18.22 7.93 30.40
C ARG A 546 19.03 8.22 29.11
N PRO A 547 19.05 7.32 28.11
CA PRO A 547 19.77 7.55 26.86
C PRO A 547 19.35 8.86 26.19
N SER A 548 20.34 9.68 25.83
CA SER A 548 20.11 11.02 25.29
C SER A 548 21.30 11.51 24.46
N ALA A 549 21.07 12.55 23.65
CA ALA A 549 22.15 13.33 23.04
C ALA A 549 22.38 14.62 23.83
N GLN A 550 23.64 15.01 23.95
CA GLN A 550 24.08 16.21 24.67
C GLN A 550 24.75 17.18 23.69
N LEU A 551 24.34 18.45 23.69
CA LEU A 551 24.95 19.53 22.93
C LEU A 551 25.52 20.54 23.91
N GLY A 552 26.83 20.76 23.93
CA GLY A 552 27.41 21.66 24.91
C GLY A 552 28.93 21.64 24.97
N ILE A 553 29.43 21.85 26.18
CA ILE A 553 30.83 22.07 26.51
C ILE A 553 31.23 21.08 27.60
N TRP A 554 32.36 20.40 27.40
CA TRP A 554 32.97 19.48 28.37
C TRP A 554 34.41 19.88 28.66
N THR A 555 34.70 20.22 29.91
CA THR A 555 36.04 20.62 30.37
C THR A 555 36.51 19.86 31.60
N SER A 556 35.63 19.08 32.24
CA SER A 556 35.90 18.49 33.57
C SER A 556 37.02 17.44 33.55
N GLU A 557 37.20 16.75 32.42
CA GLU A 557 38.16 15.65 32.27
C GLU A 557 39.45 16.07 31.52
N SER A 558 39.66 17.37 31.28
CA SER A 558 40.84 17.87 30.55
C SER A 558 41.52 19.05 31.25
N ASN A 559 42.84 19.12 31.10
CA ASN A 559 43.67 20.24 31.55
C ASN A 559 43.86 21.31 30.46
N GLU A 560 43.17 21.16 29.32
CA GLU A 560 43.24 22.08 28.19
C GLU A 560 42.05 23.04 28.18
N ALA A 561 42.32 24.31 27.81
CA ALA A 561 41.28 25.29 27.59
C ALA A 561 40.60 25.09 26.23
N ILE A 562 39.32 25.42 26.13
CA ILE A 562 38.56 25.33 24.88
C ILE A 562 38.42 26.73 24.27
N THR A 563 38.76 26.86 22.99
CA THR A 563 38.54 28.08 22.22
C THR A 563 37.38 27.88 21.25
N ILE A 564 36.33 28.69 21.40
CA ILE A 564 35.11 28.63 20.59
C ILE A 564 35.07 29.90 19.70
N PRO A 565 35.12 29.77 18.36
CA PRO A 565 35.05 30.91 17.44
C PRO A 565 33.75 31.71 17.54
N ALA A 566 33.75 32.93 17.01
CA ALA A 566 32.51 33.67 16.78
C ALA A 566 31.59 32.87 15.84
N HIS A 567 30.27 32.92 16.04
CA HIS A 567 29.28 32.19 15.25
C HIS A 567 29.38 30.65 15.27
N ALA A 568 30.19 30.08 16.18
CA ALA A 568 30.22 28.64 16.37
C ALA A 568 28.83 28.10 16.74
N SER A 569 28.49 26.94 16.18
CA SER A 569 27.25 26.24 16.50
C SER A 569 27.52 24.75 16.68
N ALA A 570 26.75 24.13 17.58
CA ALA A 570 26.61 22.69 17.62
C ALA A 570 25.20 22.34 17.18
N VAL A 571 25.09 21.42 16.23
CA VAL A 571 23.85 21.05 15.56
C VAL A 571 23.69 19.55 15.67
N LEU A 572 22.52 19.12 16.10
CA LEU A 572 22.05 17.74 16.02
C LEU A 572 20.79 17.73 15.16
N ALA A 573 20.82 17.02 14.04
CA ALA A 573 19.76 17.03 13.05
C ALA A 573 19.37 15.62 12.62
N GLN A 574 18.11 15.46 12.19
CA GLN A 574 17.62 14.25 11.54
C GLN A 574 16.64 14.61 10.42
N GLN A 575 16.72 13.89 9.32
CA GLN A 575 15.76 14.00 8.22
C GLN A 575 14.38 13.47 8.66
N ILE A 576 13.32 14.16 8.25
CA ILE A 576 11.95 13.68 8.36
C ILE A 576 11.66 12.77 7.16
N ARG A 577 11.20 11.55 7.44
CA ARG A 577 10.82 10.54 6.44
C ARG A 577 9.49 10.90 5.79
N ASP A 578 9.41 10.71 4.48
CA ASP A 578 8.19 10.91 3.67
C ASP A 578 7.35 12.16 4.05
N PRO A 579 7.92 13.38 4.04
CA PRO A 579 7.17 14.56 4.48
C PRO A 579 6.05 14.92 3.50
N GLN A 580 4.87 15.20 4.08
CA GLN A 580 3.60 15.51 3.40
C GLN A 580 3.08 16.90 3.77
N SER A 581 2.19 17.46 2.95
CA SER A 581 1.55 18.75 3.26
C SER A 581 0.57 18.63 4.43
N GLY A 582 0.59 19.58 5.36
CA GLY A 582 -0.14 19.45 6.62
C GLY A 582 0.41 20.31 7.74
N HIS A 583 0.00 19.99 8.95
CA HIS A 583 0.43 20.64 10.18
C HIS A 583 1.44 19.76 10.92
N PHE A 584 2.66 20.27 11.08
CA PHE A 584 3.73 19.63 11.84
C PHE A 584 3.80 20.24 13.24
N ARG A 585 3.74 19.39 14.27
CA ARG A 585 4.04 19.75 15.67
C ARG A 585 5.26 18.95 16.11
N VAL A 586 6.42 19.60 16.08
CA VAL A 586 7.71 19.01 16.48
C VAL A 586 7.90 19.26 17.97
N LYS A 587 7.91 18.19 18.76
CA LYS A 587 8.03 18.21 20.21
C LYS A 587 9.41 17.68 20.61
N GLY A 588 10.25 18.56 21.16
CA GLY A 588 11.53 18.17 21.75
C GLY A 588 11.40 18.04 23.27
N THR A 589 11.76 16.88 23.83
CA THR A 589 11.93 16.72 25.28
C THR A 589 13.36 17.07 25.65
N VAL A 590 13.56 18.23 26.25
CA VAL A 590 14.88 18.87 26.39
C VAL A 590 15.07 19.43 27.80
N SER A 591 16.27 19.24 28.36
CA SER A 591 16.68 19.79 29.65
C SER A 591 18.09 20.41 29.57
N GLY A 592 18.46 21.16 30.59
CA GLY A 592 19.84 21.55 30.85
C GLY A 592 20.50 20.56 31.81
N GLY A 593 21.77 20.27 31.58
CA GLY A 593 22.59 19.43 32.44
C GLY A 593 24.05 19.90 32.47
N GLY A 594 24.82 19.34 33.38
CA GLY A 594 26.21 19.75 33.60
C GLY A 594 26.67 19.47 35.02
N THR A 595 27.84 20.00 35.37
CA THR A 595 28.42 19.82 36.72
C THR A 595 27.60 20.53 37.80
N SER A 596 27.01 21.68 37.48
CA SER A 596 26.16 22.46 38.38
C SER A 596 25.27 23.44 37.60
N SER A 597 24.23 23.95 38.26
CA SER A 597 23.35 24.98 37.68
C SER A 597 24.13 26.26 37.37
N GLU A 598 25.09 26.61 38.23
CA GLU A 598 25.96 27.77 38.06
C GLU A 598 26.90 27.61 36.85
N ALA A 599 27.50 26.43 36.68
CA ALA A 599 28.30 26.12 35.49
C ALA A 599 27.43 26.17 34.23
N PHE A 600 26.22 25.63 34.28
CA PHE A 600 25.28 25.66 33.17
C PHE A 600 24.92 27.09 32.73
N GLN A 601 24.60 27.97 33.67
CA GLN A 601 24.30 29.37 33.40
C GLN A 601 25.51 30.11 32.81
N ARG A 602 26.67 29.98 33.48
CA ARG A 602 27.90 30.69 33.12
C ARG A 602 28.46 30.23 31.77
N LEU A 603 28.45 28.93 31.48
CA LEU A 603 29.09 28.38 30.28
C LEU A 603 28.15 28.32 29.08
N LEU A 604 26.85 28.06 29.29
CA LEU A 604 25.90 27.85 28.20
C LEU A 604 24.92 29.04 28.06
N THR A 605 24.05 29.27 29.04
CA THR A 605 22.95 30.24 28.91
C THR A 605 23.42 31.69 28.71
N GLN A 606 24.58 32.06 29.26
CA GLN A 606 25.17 33.39 29.07
C GLN A 606 25.72 33.61 27.65
N HIS A 607 26.30 32.57 27.03
CA HIS A 607 27.08 32.72 25.79
C HIS A 607 26.39 32.18 24.54
N PHE A 608 25.37 31.33 24.70
CA PHE A 608 24.69 30.63 23.62
C PHE A 608 23.18 30.90 23.64
N ARG A 609 22.54 30.72 22.48
CA ARG A 609 21.09 30.56 22.35
C ARG A 609 20.82 29.15 21.83
N SER A 610 19.75 28.55 22.30
CA SER A 610 19.34 27.20 21.90
C SER A 610 18.06 27.28 21.09
N ARG A 611 17.92 26.53 20.00
CA ARG A 611 16.72 26.54 19.16
C ARG A 611 16.35 25.15 18.68
N LEU A 612 15.06 24.87 18.69
CA LEU A 612 14.47 23.76 17.94
C LEU A 612 14.04 24.30 16.58
N VAL A 613 14.45 23.63 15.50
CA VAL A 613 14.33 24.13 14.13
C VAL A 613 13.70 23.07 13.24
N LEU A 614 12.74 23.48 12.43
CA LEU A 614 12.25 22.74 11.27
C LEU A 614 12.84 23.40 10.01
N PHE A 615 13.45 22.62 9.13
CA PHE A 615 14.18 23.14 7.96
C PHE A 615 13.93 22.32 6.70
N GLN A 616 14.24 22.90 5.55
CA GLN A 616 14.25 22.27 4.23
C GLN A 616 15.69 22.10 3.74
N PHE A 617 15.99 21.00 3.06
CA PHE A 617 17.32 20.81 2.44
C PHE A 617 17.45 21.68 1.18
N SER A 618 18.60 22.34 1.03
CA SER A 618 18.89 23.20 -0.12
C SER A 618 19.94 22.63 -1.07
N HIS A 619 20.43 21.41 -0.83
CA HIS A 619 21.45 20.75 -1.66
C HIS A 619 21.12 19.26 -1.92
N PRO A 620 21.32 18.72 -3.14
CA PRO A 620 20.92 17.34 -3.51
C PRO A 620 21.45 16.21 -2.61
N GLN A 621 22.61 16.42 -1.96
CA GLN A 621 23.17 15.47 -0.99
C GLN A 621 22.36 15.39 0.33
N LYS A 622 21.42 16.32 0.54
CA LYS A 622 20.61 16.44 1.76
C LYS A 622 21.43 16.53 3.04
N SER A 623 22.58 17.19 2.96
CA SER A 623 23.37 17.57 4.13
C SER A 623 22.61 18.65 4.91
N ALA A 624 22.51 18.49 6.23
CA ALA A 624 21.87 19.47 7.09
C ALA A 624 22.72 20.75 7.27
N VAL A 625 23.95 20.78 6.75
CA VAL A 625 24.74 22.02 6.60
C VAL A 625 24.03 22.98 5.65
N HIS A 626 23.55 22.46 4.51
CA HIS A 626 22.84 23.22 3.49
C HIS A 626 21.34 23.14 3.72
N ARG A 627 20.86 24.00 4.63
CA ARG A 627 19.46 24.06 5.04
C ARG A 627 18.89 25.46 4.94
N GLN A 628 17.59 25.53 4.63
CA GLN A 628 16.77 26.72 4.75
C GLN A 628 15.80 26.53 5.91
N GLU A 629 15.80 27.45 6.86
CA GLU A 629 14.89 27.40 8.01
C GLU A 629 13.44 27.67 7.59
N LEU A 630 12.52 26.78 8.00
CA LEU A 630 11.08 26.92 7.77
C LEU A 630 10.36 27.50 9.00
N ALA A 631 10.81 27.08 10.19
CA ALA A 631 10.34 27.57 11.48
C ALA A 631 11.35 27.26 12.58
N SER A 632 11.35 28.05 13.65
CA SER A 632 12.10 27.74 14.85
C SER A 632 11.42 28.29 16.09
N ILE A 633 11.82 27.75 17.23
CA ILE A 633 11.47 28.26 18.55
C ILE A 633 12.72 28.26 19.43
N GLU A 634 12.90 29.31 20.23
CA GLU A 634 13.97 29.36 21.21
C GLU A 634 13.70 28.38 22.36
N VAL A 635 14.74 27.68 22.76
CA VAL A 635 14.72 26.68 23.82
C VAL A 635 15.33 27.32 25.07
N THR A 636 14.51 27.49 26.11
CA THR A 636 14.96 27.93 27.43
C THR A 636 15.01 26.70 28.35
N PRO A 637 16.15 26.00 28.41
CA PRO A 637 16.24 24.74 29.15
C PRO A 637 16.21 24.96 30.67
N LEU A 638 15.40 24.14 31.35
CA LEU A 638 15.47 23.99 32.80
C LEU A 638 16.64 23.08 33.16
N PHE A 639 17.53 23.53 34.03
CA PHE A 639 18.60 22.67 34.58
C PHE A 639 17.99 21.61 35.49
N LEU A 640 18.28 20.33 35.23
CA LEU A 640 17.85 19.21 36.06
C LEU A 640 19.07 18.67 36.81
N ALA A 641 18.99 18.61 38.13
CA ALA A 641 20.07 18.06 38.95
C ALA A 641 20.06 16.54 38.93
N ASN A 642 18.86 15.94 38.89
CA ASN A 642 18.65 14.51 38.75
C ASN A 642 17.75 14.20 37.54
N PRO A 643 18.29 14.17 36.32
CA PRO A 643 17.51 13.95 35.12
C PRO A 643 16.82 12.57 35.04
N ALA A 644 17.21 11.60 35.90
CA ALA A 644 16.56 10.29 35.94
C ALA A 644 15.19 10.32 36.65
N GLU A 645 15.07 11.18 37.67
CA GLU A 645 13.90 11.29 38.55
C GLU A 645 12.98 12.46 38.21
N GLU A 646 13.52 13.49 37.55
CA GLU A 646 12.79 14.71 37.21
C GLU A 646 12.01 14.60 35.87
N VAL A 647 10.93 15.37 35.75
CA VAL A 647 10.14 15.47 34.50
C VAL A 647 10.80 16.47 33.57
N TRP A 648 11.10 16.03 32.35
CA TRP A 648 11.77 16.88 31.37
C TRP A 648 10.77 17.81 30.66
N PRO A 649 11.11 19.09 30.49
CA PRO A 649 10.30 20.02 29.71
C PRO A 649 10.10 19.55 28.27
N VAL A 650 8.89 19.76 27.74
CA VAL A 650 8.56 19.52 26.34
C VAL A 650 8.38 20.86 25.63
N ILE A 651 9.14 21.08 24.57
CA ILE A 651 9.10 22.29 23.76
C ILE A 651 8.45 21.94 22.43
N THR A 652 7.43 22.69 22.03
CA THR A 652 6.66 22.41 20.82
C THR A 652 6.89 23.52 19.79
N LEU A 653 7.35 23.12 18.61
CA LEU A 653 7.43 23.94 17.42
C LEU A 653 6.30 23.54 16.47
N GLU A 654 5.46 24.50 16.09
CA GLU A 654 4.36 24.28 15.15
C GLU A 654 4.61 24.96 13.81
N LYS A 655 4.38 24.23 12.72
CA LYS A 655 4.44 24.79 11.37
C LYS A 655 3.40 24.13 10.48
N ARG A 656 2.53 24.96 9.91
CA ARG A 656 1.60 24.56 8.86
C ARG A 656 2.25 24.78 7.50
N LEU A 657 2.30 23.73 6.68
CA LEU A 657 2.83 23.73 5.32
C LEU A 657 1.65 23.44 4.38
N ALA A 658 1.17 24.48 3.69
CA ALA A 658 -0.01 24.41 2.84
C ALA A 658 0.34 23.90 1.43
N PRO A 659 -0.57 23.19 0.75
CA PRO A 659 -0.46 22.97 -0.69
C PRO A 659 -0.59 24.30 -1.45
N THR A 660 0.12 24.49 -2.57
CA THR A 660 -0.15 25.61 -3.47
C THR A 660 -1.26 25.18 -4.46
N PRO A 661 -2.31 25.98 -4.71
CA PRO A 661 -3.32 25.64 -5.70
C PRO A 661 -2.69 25.50 -7.10
N GLY A 662 -2.87 24.35 -7.76
CA GLY A 662 -2.34 24.08 -9.11
C GLY A 662 -0.83 23.81 -9.19
N VAL A 663 -0.11 23.85 -8.06
CA VAL A 663 1.29 23.43 -7.95
C VAL A 663 1.44 22.69 -6.63
N ASN A 664 1.65 21.38 -6.67
CA ASN A 664 1.88 20.61 -5.45
C ASN A 664 3.09 21.19 -4.70
N PHE A 665 2.98 21.37 -3.38
CA PHE A 665 4.08 21.97 -2.61
C PHE A 665 5.32 21.10 -2.76
N THR A 666 6.33 21.60 -3.49
CA THR A 666 7.59 20.89 -3.58
C THR A 666 8.31 21.07 -2.24
N PHE A 667 8.30 20.02 -1.41
CA PHE A 667 9.30 19.88 -0.33
C PHE A 667 10.73 19.88 -0.88
N GLY A 668 10.92 20.03 -2.20
CA GLY A 668 12.19 20.07 -2.89
C GLY A 668 12.90 18.77 -2.60
N LEU A 669 14.00 18.88 -1.87
CA LEU A 669 14.85 17.78 -1.47
C LEU A 669 14.45 17.15 -0.12
N GLY A 670 13.32 17.55 0.46
CA GLY A 670 12.80 17.06 1.74
C GLY A 670 13.00 18.07 2.89
N ILE A 671 12.54 17.69 4.08
CA ILE A 671 12.65 18.50 5.31
C ILE A 671 13.32 17.68 6.42
N GLY A 672 13.81 18.39 7.44
CA GLY A 672 14.39 17.81 8.63
C GLY A 672 14.13 18.66 9.87
N CYS A 673 14.42 18.11 11.04
CA CYS A 673 14.41 18.85 12.30
C CYS A 673 15.81 18.88 12.92
N ALA A 674 16.12 19.94 13.64
CA ALA A 674 17.39 20.09 14.33
C ALA A 674 17.24 20.75 15.71
N LEU A 675 18.05 20.31 16.66
CA LEU A 675 18.36 21.05 17.87
C LEU A 675 19.71 21.74 17.66
N ILE A 676 19.74 23.06 17.87
CA ILE A 676 20.91 23.89 17.59
C ILE A 676 21.25 24.68 18.84
N ILE A 677 22.51 24.62 19.27
CA ILE A 677 23.09 25.64 20.15
C ILE A 677 24.03 26.50 19.30
N GLU A 678 23.84 27.81 19.34
CA GLU A 678 24.63 28.75 18.55
C GLU A 678 25.09 29.90 19.42
N ARG A 679 26.32 30.32 19.19
CA ARG A 679 26.94 31.36 19.98
C ARG A 679 26.29 32.71 19.69
N LYS A 680 25.82 33.38 20.74
CA LYS A 680 25.19 34.72 20.65
C LYS A 680 26.12 35.88 21.03
N THR A 681 27.29 35.56 21.59
CA THR A 681 28.30 36.54 22.01
C THR A 681 29.35 36.76 20.91
N GLU A 682 29.78 38.01 20.73
CA GLU A 682 30.82 38.38 19.76
C GLU A 682 32.23 37.96 20.21
N GLY A 683 33.21 38.03 19.30
CA GLY A 683 34.63 37.74 19.59
C GLY A 683 34.93 36.25 19.72
N VAL A 684 36.07 35.86 20.32
CA VAL A 684 36.41 34.46 20.62
C VAL A 684 36.12 34.17 22.09
N LEU A 685 35.45 33.04 22.40
CA LEU A 685 35.19 32.61 23.78
C LEU A 685 36.25 31.59 24.18
N THR A 686 37.01 31.90 25.22
CA THR A 686 37.97 30.97 25.81
C THR A 686 37.43 30.47 27.14
N ILE A 687 37.28 29.16 27.26
CA ILE A 687 36.79 28.49 28.46
C ILE A 687 38.00 27.81 29.12
N PRO A 688 38.40 28.22 30.33
CA PRO A 688 39.50 27.59 31.05
C PRO A 688 39.26 26.09 31.26
N ALA A 689 40.35 25.32 31.34
CA ALA A 689 40.31 23.92 31.76
C ALA A 689 39.57 23.75 33.09
N GLN A 690 38.92 22.60 33.28
CA GLN A 690 38.22 22.25 34.52
C GLN A 690 37.16 23.29 34.98
N SER A 691 36.55 24.03 34.04
CA SER A 691 35.47 24.99 34.33
C SER A 691 34.13 24.34 34.68
N GLY A 692 34.05 23.02 34.59
CA GLY A 692 32.82 22.23 34.65
C GLY A 692 32.23 21.97 33.26
N ASP A 693 31.26 21.08 33.22
CA ASP A 693 30.52 20.70 32.02
C ASP A 693 29.17 21.43 32.02
N ALA A 694 28.71 21.80 30.82
CA ALA A 694 27.42 22.43 30.62
C ALA A 694 26.87 22.06 29.25
N PHE A 695 25.69 21.46 29.21
CA PHE A 695 25.09 20.96 27.98
C PHE A 695 23.57 21.00 28.01
N LEU A 696 23.01 21.18 26.82
CA LEU A 696 21.62 20.91 26.52
C LEU A 696 21.47 19.40 26.28
N GLN A 697 20.50 18.77 26.93
CA GLN A 697 20.26 17.34 26.82
C GLN A 697 18.93 17.10 26.09
N LEU A 698 18.96 16.29 25.04
CA LEU A 698 17.80 15.90 24.24
C LEU A 698 17.48 14.44 24.52
N GLN A 699 16.32 14.18 25.11
CA GLN A 699 15.84 12.82 25.33
C GLN A 699 15.18 12.25 24.06
N GLN A 700 14.33 13.04 23.42
CA GLN A 700 13.58 12.61 22.24
C GLN A 700 13.06 13.80 21.42
N ILE A 701 12.85 13.56 20.13
CA ILE A 701 11.99 14.38 19.27
C ILE A 701 10.82 13.52 18.81
N GLN A 702 9.61 13.97 19.13
CA GLN A 702 8.37 13.44 18.58
C GLN A 702 7.81 14.40 17.54
N ILE A 703 7.28 13.88 16.44
CA ILE A 703 6.60 14.68 15.43
C ILE A 703 5.16 14.19 15.33
N ASP A 704 4.23 15.04 15.77
CA ASP A 704 2.81 14.83 15.48
C ASP A 704 2.49 15.51 14.15
N PHE A 705 1.89 14.76 13.23
CA PHE A 705 1.53 15.25 11.90
C PHE A 705 0.03 15.12 11.66
N GLU A 706 -0.56 16.19 11.16
CA GLU A 706 -1.94 16.22 10.70
C GLU A 706 -1.96 16.62 9.22
N GLY A 707 -2.23 15.64 8.35
CA GLY A 707 -2.27 15.85 6.91
C GLY A 707 -3.37 16.82 6.49
N TRP A 708 -3.12 17.54 5.39
CA TRP A 708 -4.11 18.47 4.85
C TRP A 708 -5.37 17.71 4.40
N LYS A 709 -6.52 18.06 4.97
CA LYS A 709 -7.82 17.57 4.51
C LYS A 709 -8.26 18.45 3.33
N ILE A 710 -8.40 17.87 2.15
CA ILE A 710 -9.10 18.52 1.04
C ILE A 710 -10.58 18.55 1.46
N GLY A 711 -11.14 19.75 1.56
CA GLY A 711 -12.54 19.99 1.90
C GLY A 711 -13.49 19.69 0.76
#